data_AF-G7TKT6-F1
#
_entry.id   AF-G7TKT6-F1
#
_cell.length_a   1.000
_cell.length_b   1.000
_cell.length_c   1.000
_cell.angle_alpha   90.00
_cell.angle_beta   90.00
_cell.angle_gamma   90.00
#
_symmetry.space_group_name_H-M   'P 1'
#
loop_
_entity.id
_entity.type
_entity.pdbx_description
1 polymer ?
#
loop_
_entity_poly.entity_id
_entity_poly.type
_entity_poly.pdbx_seq_one_letter_code
_entity_poly.pdbx_strand_id
1 'polypeptide(L)'
;MQTATPDRTQCDRARLARDARFDGLFFTAVRSTGIYCRPVCPAPPPKPANVSDYPTAAAASAAGYRPCLGCRPELSPQAQQHLGEESVQRALRMIADGALQEQPVQTLSDAVGLSARQLQRQCVQQLGATPIQVHGTHRLLLAKQLLTETALPVTEVALAAGFNSLRRFNAAFLQGCGMPPSALRKQRAEVPGGELTLRLGYRPALDLPAMLAFLQRRAIPGIEQVDASGDRRVIDLQGKASVIDVSAAPQRAELLLRIGATDPRQIPQIVRRVRRLFDLDADLQAVHATLAPDPLLAEAIARRPGLRVPGGWDGFEVAVRAVLGQQISVAGAATLAARLVDRHGGHHADMPPGLDRSFPTPDQLADAPLEQLGLPRARAATLRALASACAQGQLHSGAGQRLPNFIAACTALPGIGPWTAHYVAMRALSHPDAFPAGDLILQQVLGAPERLSARHRCACAGVATVARLCRAAPVASGQRLQGHPRMSTLHYDTFPSPIGALSVAADDTGVHHILFAQNRYDAIGRARWLHDPDAPLVRAAREQLLDYLHGGRGSFDLPLAPIGTPFQLSVWRTLAQIPFGQTWSYAQLAQAVGKPAASRAVGAANGRNPLPIVLPCHRVIGANGALTGFGGGLPTKQALLQLEGWSPRGGARADDLFAPASALRTG
;
A
#
# COMPACT_ATOMS: atom_id res chain seq x y z
N MET A 1 -3.23 11.90 -32.18
CA MET A 1 -3.23 12.63 -30.89
C MET A 1 -4.58 12.35 -30.25
N GLN A 2 -4.64 11.47 -29.23
CA GLN A 2 -5.91 11.17 -28.55
C GLN A 2 -6.37 12.43 -27.81
N THR A 3 -7.60 12.85 -28.05
CA THR A 3 -8.23 13.92 -27.29
C THR A 3 -8.33 13.51 -25.82
N ALA A 4 -7.99 14.42 -24.92
CA ALA A 4 -8.09 14.25 -23.47
C ALA A 4 -9.50 13.83 -22.99
N THR A 5 -10.52 14.15 -23.77
CA THR A 5 -11.93 13.83 -23.47
C THR A 5 -12.31 12.52 -24.17
N PRO A 6 -13.09 11.63 -23.50
CA PRO A 6 -13.74 10.50 -24.14
C PRO A 6 -14.53 10.92 -25.39
N ASP A 7 -14.79 9.99 -26.30
CA ASP A 7 -15.58 10.31 -27.49
C ASP A 7 -17.00 10.76 -27.11
N ARG A 8 -17.66 11.50 -28.02
CA ARG A 8 -18.98 12.06 -27.76
C ARG A 8 -20.02 11.00 -27.35
N THR A 9 -19.97 9.84 -27.98
CA THR A 9 -20.90 8.74 -27.70
C THR A 9 -20.65 8.11 -26.34
N GLN A 10 -19.39 8.04 -25.88
CA GLN A 10 -19.01 7.62 -24.54
C GLN A 10 -19.47 8.65 -23.50
N CYS A 11 -19.23 9.95 -23.73
CA CYS A 11 -19.71 11.01 -22.85
C CYS A 11 -21.24 10.99 -22.70
N ASP A 12 -21.96 10.81 -23.81
CA ASP A 12 -23.42 10.73 -23.81
C ASP A 12 -23.92 9.51 -23.03
N ARG A 13 -23.34 8.31 -23.28
CA ARG A 13 -23.69 7.09 -22.54
C ARG A 13 -23.40 7.21 -21.04
N ALA A 14 -22.21 7.69 -20.68
CA ALA A 14 -21.81 7.88 -19.29
C ALA A 14 -22.73 8.86 -18.56
N ARG A 15 -23.12 9.97 -19.21
CA ARG A 15 -24.05 10.96 -18.66
C ARG A 15 -25.47 10.40 -18.49
N LEU A 16 -25.99 9.68 -19.49
CA LEU A 16 -27.32 9.08 -19.42
C LEU A 16 -27.40 7.99 -18.33
N ALA A 17 -26.34 7.19 -18.20
CA ALA A 17 -26.23 6.15 -17.18
C ALA A 17 -25.85 6.68 -15.79
N ARG A 18 -25.43 7.95 -15.67
CA ARG A 18 -24.84 8.54 -14.46
C ARG A 18 -23.68 7.70 -13.92
N ASP A 19 -22.82 7.24 -14.83
CA ASP A 19 -21.78 6.28 -14.52
C ASP A 19 -20.64 6.91 -13.70
N ALA A 20 -20.54 6.51 -12.43
CA ALA A 20 -19.54 7.01 -11.50
C ALA A 20 -18.09 6.68 -11.91
N ARG A 21 -17.87 5.70 -12.80
CA ARG A 21 -16.53 5.39 -13.33
C ARG A 21 -15.97 6.50 -14.21
N PHE A 22 -16.85 7.31 -14.82
CA PHE A 22 -16.44 8.44 -15.67
C PHE A 22 -16.32 9.77 -14.92
N ASP A 23 -16.63 9.78 -13.62
CA ASP A 23 -16.60 11.01 -12.83
C ASP A 23 -15.18 11.58 -12.72
N GLY A 24 -15.06 12.85 -13.11
CA GLY A 24 -13.78 13.57 -13.20
C GLY A 24 -13.00 13.34 -14.49
N LEU A 25 -13.43 12.44 -15.38
CA LEU A 25 -12.80 12.25 -16.70
C LEU A 25 -13.25 13.30 -17.72
N PHE A 26 -14.46 13.84 -17.54
CA PHE A 26 -14.98 14.95 -18.34
C PHE A 26 -16.07 15.71 -17.59
N PHE A 27 -16.42 16.89 -18.10
CA PHE A 27 -17.48 17.74 -17.60
C PHE A 27 -18.40 18.15 -18.75
N THR A 28 -19.70 18.04 -18.54
CA THR A 28 -20.73 18.42 -19.51
C THR A 28 -21.22 19.82 -19.22
N ALA A 29 -21.03 20.75 -20.14
CA ALA A 29 -21.58 22.10 -20.09
C ALA A 29 -22.89 22.20 -20.88
N VAL A 30 -23.88 22.87 -20.30
CA VAL A 30 -25.21 23.03 -20.89
C VAL A 30 -25.39 24.47 -21.35
N ARG A 31 -25.49 24.65 -22.68
CA ARG A 31 -25.55 25.97 -23.33
C ARG A 31 -26.71 26.83 -22.84
N SER A 32 -27.89 26.24 -22.66
CA SER A 32 -29.10 26.96 -22.26
C SER A 32 -29.07 27.49 -20.83
N THR A 33 -28.29 26.88 -19.93
CA THR A 33 -28.24 27.26 -18.52
C THR A 33 -26.94 27.94 -18.11
N GLY A 34 -25.88 27.84 -18.92
CA GLY A 34 -24.55 28.34 -18.56
C GLY A 34 -23.89 27.55 -17.43
N ILE A 35 -24.29 26.29 -17.22
CA ILE A 35 -23.82 25.44 -16.11
C ILE A 35 -23.01 24.26 -16.65
N TYR A 36 -21.91 23.91 -15.99
CA TYR A 36 -21.23 22.64 -16.20
C TYR A 36 -21.44 21.65 -15.05
N CYS A 37 -21.58 20.38 -15.42
CA CYS A 37 -21.98 19.26 -14.57
C CYS A 37 -20.95 18.12 -14.66
N ARG A 38 -20.89 17.32 -13.59
CA ARG A 38 -20.28 15.99 -13.58
C ARG A 38 -21.15 15.01 -14.37
N PRO A 39 -20.61 13.90 -14.90
CA PRO A 39 -21.40 12.88 -15.58
C PRO A 39 -22.42 12.18 -14.65
N VAL A 40 -22.18 12.21 -13.34
CA VAL A 40 -23.07 11.66 -12.30
C VAL A 40 -24.18 12.63 -11.86
N CYS A 41 -24.47 13.67 -12.64
CA CYS A 41 -25.44 14.68 -12.25
C CYS A 41 -26.86 14.07 -12.11
N PRO A 42 -27.57 14.30 -10.99
CA PRO A 42 -28.92 13.77 -10.79
C PRO A 42 -29.98 14.53 -11.60
N ALA A 43 -29.66 15.71 -12.14
CA ALA A 43 -30.57 16.49 -12.96
C ALA A 43 -30.98 15.70 -14.22
N PRO A 44 -32.17 15.95 -14.79
CA PRO A 44 -32.56 15.38 -16.07
C PRO A 44 -31.52 15.67 -17.16
N PRO A 45 -31.13 14.67 -17.97
CA PRO A 45 -30.10 14.85 -18.97
C PRO A 45 -30.55 15.88 -20.03
N PRO A 46 -29.74 16.90 -20.33
CA PRO A 46 -30.04 17.88 -21.37
C PRO A 46 -30.03 17.23 -22.76
N LYS A 47 -30.75 17.86 -23.71
CA LYS A 47 -30.74 17.44 -25.12
C LYS A 47 -29.30 17.46 -25.67
N PRO A 48 -28.86 16.45 -26.44
CA PRO A 48 -27.48 16.38 -26.95
C PRO A 48 -27.03 17.62 -27.72
N ALA A 49 -27.93 18.30 -28.44
CA ALA A 49 -27.64 19.53 -29.17
C ALA A 49 -27.27 20.73 -28.28
N ASN A 50 -27.66 20.71 -27.00
CA ASN A 50 -27.41 21.80 -26.04
C ASN A 50 -26.18 21.56 -25.17
N VAL A 51 -25.40 20.51 -25.46
CA VAL A 51 -24.30 20.05 -24.61
C VAL A 51 -22.95 20.23 -25.31
N SER A 52 -21.94 20.61 -24.55
CA SER A 52 -20.53 20.52 -24.95
C SER A 52 -19.73 19.88 -23.82
N ASP A 53 -18.85 18.94 -24.15
CA ASP A 53 -18.05 18.22 -23.16
C ASP A 53 -16.62 18.79 -23.11
N TYR A 54 -16.07 18.87 -21.90
CA TYR A 54 -14.77 19.45 -21.59
C TYR A 54 -13.92 18.46 -20.79
N PRO A 55 -12.59 18.41 -21.01
CA PRO A 55 -11.71 17.48 -20.30
C PRO A 55 -11.53 17.82 -18.82
N THR A 56 -11.70 19.10 -18.45
CA THR A 56 -11.50 19.55 -17.06
C THR A 56 -12.54 20.59 -16.65
N ALA A 57 -12.78 20.70 -15.34
CA ALA A 57 -13.60 21.77 -14.78
C ALA A 57 -13.02 23.16 -15.12
N ALA A 58 -11.69 23.27 -15.21
CA ALA A 58 -11.00 24.49 -15.59
C ALA A 58 -11.29 24.89 -17.03
N ALA A 59 -11.35 23.94 -17.97
CA ALA A 59 -11.74 24.21 -19.35
C ALA A 59 -13.20 24.67 -19.46
N ALA A 60 -14.12 24.00 -18.75
CA ALA A 60 -15.52 24.42 -18.73
C ALA A 60 -15.69 25.83 -18.13
N SER A 61 -14.94 26.12 -17.05
CA SER A 61 -14.93 27.46 -16.43
C SER A 61 -14.31 28.52 -17.36
N ALA A 62 -13.22 28.19 -18.06
CA ALA A 62 -12.59 29.07 -19.04
C ALA A 62 -13.50 29.37 -20.23
N ALA A 63 -14.40 28.45 -20.58
CA ALA A 63 -15.45 28.64 -21.58
C ALA A 63 -16.67 29.42 -21.06
N GLY A 64 -16.64 29.92 -19.81
CA GLY A 64 -17.67 30.79 -19.24
C GLY A 64 -18.83 30.07 -18.54
N TYR A 65 -18.72 28.76 -18.30
CA TYR A 65 -19.75 28.00 -17.58
C TYR A 65 -19.47 27.99 -16.07
N ARG A 66 -20.52 28.14 -15.26
CA ARG A 66 -20.42 28.06 -13.80
C ARG A 66 -20.61 26.62 -13.29
N PRO A 67 -20.02 26.23 -12.14
CA PRO A 67 -20.22 24.91 -11.56
C PRO A 67 -21.66 24.68 -11.12
N CYS A 68 -22.19 23.50 -11.43
CA CYS A 68 -23.52 23.07 -10.99
C CYS A 68 -23.65 23.05 -9.45
N LEU A 69 -24.79 23.51 -8.95
CA LEU A 69 -25.11 23.46 -7.52
C LEU A 69 -25.54 22.06 -7.08
N GLY A 70 -26.26 21.33 -7.96
CA GLY A 70 -26.82 20.02 -7.67
C GLY A 70 -25.78 18.89 -7.65
N CYS A 71 -25.01 18.72 -8.72
CA CYS A 71 -24.02 17.64 -8.78
C CYS A 71 -22.68 17.96 -8.13
N ARG A 72 -22.46 19.21 -7.70
CA ARG A 72 -21.28 19.61 -6.92
C ARG A 72 -19.94 19.26 -7.62
N PRO A 73 -19.54 19.94 -8.71
CA PRO A 73 -18.29 19.66 -9.43
C PRO A 73 -17.01 19.60 -8.57
N GLU A 74 -16.97 20.34 -7.47
CA GLU A 74 -15.93 20.33 -6.43
C GLU A 74 -15.74 18.98 -5.72
N LEU A 75 -16.73 18.08 -5.77
CA LEU A 75 -16.60 16.71 -5.24
C LEU A 75 -16.08 15.72 -6.28
N SER A 76 -15.84 16.17 -7.52
CA SER A 76 -15.33 15.31 -8.58
C SER A 76 -13.90 14.84 -8.23
N PRO A 77 -13.58 13.54 -8.39
CA PRO A 77 -12.22 13.06 -8.17
C PRO A 77 -11.26 13.65 -9.21
N GLN A 78 -10.05 13.99 -8.80
CA GLN A 78 -9.04 14.66 -9.62
C GLN A 78 -8.31 13.66 -10.54
N ALA A 79 -9.02 13.07 -11.50
CA ALA A 79 -8.38 12.26 -12.55
C ALA A 79 -7.77 13.14 -13.64
N GLN A 80 -6.61 13.72 -13.38
CA GLN A 80 -5.80 14.33 -14.44
C GLN A 80 -4.51 13.54 -14.70
N GLN A 81 -4.31 12.42 -13.99
CA GLN A 81 -3.10 11.60 -14.10
C GLN A 81 -2.94 10.91 -15.47
N HIS A 82 -4.04 10.71 -16.20
CA HIS A 82 -4.03 10.15 -17.55
C HIS A 82 -3.89 11.22 -18.65
N LEU A 83 -3.92 12.52 -18.29
CA LEU A 83 -3.93 13.61 -19.23
C LEU A 83 -2.51 14.16 -19.46
N GLY A 84 -2.07 14.08 -20.71
CA GLY A 84 -0.92 14.82 -21.22
C GLY A 84 0.46 14.29 -20.80
N GLU A 85 1.49 15.05 -21.18
CA GLU A 85 2.90 14.74 -20.95
C GLU A 85 3.29 14.81 -19.46
N GLU A 86 4.40 14.14 -19.09
CA GLU A 86 4.95 14.11 -17.72
C GLU A 86 5.07 15.53 -17.12
N SER A 87 5.48 16.52 -17.91
CA SER A 87 5.62 17.92 -17.51
C SER A 87 4.30 18.55 -17.04
N VAL A 88 3.21 18.35 -17.78
CA VAL A 88 1.88 18.88 -17.45
C VAL A 88 1.36 18.21 -16.18
N GLN A 89 1.50 16.88 -16.06
CA GLN A 89 1.08 16.15 -14.86
C GLN A 89 1.86 16.59 -13.61
N ARG A 90 3.17 16.88 -13.76
CA ARG A 90 3.99 17.45 -12.68
C ARG A 90 3.52 18.85 -12.30
N ALA A 91 3.27 19.71 -13.29
CA ALA A 91 2.76 21.07 -13.04
C ALA A 91 1.42 21.06 -12.32
N LEU A 92 0.50 20.15 -12.68
CA LEU A 92 -0.80 19.99 -12.02
C LEU A 92 -0.67 19.57 -10.56
N ARG A 93 0.20 18.59 -10.28
CA ARG A 93 0.52 18.19 -8.89
C ARG A 93 1.07 19.38 -8.10
N MET A 94 1.96 20.18 -8.70
CA MET A 94 2.50 21.39 -8.06
C MET A 94 1.43 22.47 -7.83
N ILE A 95 0.52 22.71 -8.78
CA ILE A 95 -0.60 23.65 -8.62
C ILE A 95 -1.53 23.18 -7.49
N ALA A 96 -1.85 21.89 -7.43
CA ALA A 96 -2.60 21.29 -6.33
C ALA A 96 -1.85 21.40 -4.97
N ASP A 97 -0.51 21.44 -5.02
CA ASP A 97 0.34 21.66 -3.86
C ASP A 97 0.44 23.13 -3.42
N GLY A 98 -0.13 24.06 -4.18
CA GLY A 98 -0.14 25.49 -3.87
C GLY A 98 0.77 26.34 -4.75
N ALA A 99 1.39 25.77 -5.79
CA ALA A 99 2.11 26.58 -6.77
C ALA A 99 1.16 27.62 -7.41
N LEU A 100 1.71 28.77 -7.78
CA LEU A 100 1.00 29.97 -8.26
C LEU A 100 0.24 30.78 -7.18
N GLN A 101 0.25 30.33 -5.93
CA GLN A 101 -0.35 31.08 -4.82
C GLN A 101 0.45 32.35 -4.49
N GLU A 102 1.77 32.20 -4.36
CA GLU A 102 2.72 33.30 -4.08
C GLU A 102 3.82 33.43 -5.13
N GLN A 103 4.03 32.38 -5.93
CA GLN A 103 5.09 32.33 -6.93
C GLN A 103 4.56 32.62 -8.33
N PRO A 104 5.35 33.30 -9.19
CA PRO A 104 4.96 33.52 -10.58
C PRO A 104 4.93 32.21 -11.37
N VAL A 105 4.25 32.22 -12.51
CA VAL A 105 4.18 31.07 -13.43
C VAL A 105 5.56 30.60 -13.90
N GLN A 106 6.54 31.49 -13.93
CA GLN A 106 7.92 31.17 -14.30
C GLN A 106 8.55 30.13 -13.36
N THR A 107 8.34 30.27 -12.04
CA THR A 107 8.85 29.30 -11.06
C THR A 107 8.27 27.91 -11.29
N LEU A 108 6.97 27.84 -11.63
CA LEU A 108 6.33 26.58 -11.99
C LEU A 108 6.90 25.99 -13.28
N SER A 109 7.11 26.81 -14.32
CA SER A 109 7.62 26.34 -15.61
C SER A 109 9.06 25.86 -15.51
N ASP A 110 9.91 26.59 -14.78
CA ASP A 110 11.31 26.23 -14.56
C ASP A 110 11.41 24.88 -13.84
N ALA A 111 10.61 24.68 -12.80
CA ALA A 111 10.57 23.43 -12.04
C ALA A 111 10.16 22.21 -12.89
N VAL A 112 9.36 22.41 -13.94
CA VAL A 112 8.99 21.34 -14.87
C VAL A 112 9.89 21.26 -16.11
N GLY A 113 10.89 22.13 -16.24
CA GLY A 113 11.85 22.13 -17.34
C GLY A 113 11.30 22.71 -18.64
N LEU A 114 10.35 23.65 -18.57
CA LEU A 114 9.73 24.29 -19.73
C LEU A 114 9.80 25.82 -19.61
N SER A 115 9.72 26.54 -20.74
CA SER A 115 9.42 27.97 -20.70
C SER A 115 7.94 28.20 -20.34
N ALA A 116 7.61 29.35 -19.76
CA ALA A 116 6.24 29.70 -19.41
C ALA A 116 5.27 29.61 -20.62
N ARG A 117 5.73 30.01 -21.82
CA ARG A 117 4.96 29.89 -23.07
C ARG A 117 4.73 28.44 -23.47
N GLN A 118 5.74 27.57 -23.34
CA GLN A 118 5.61 26.14 -23.63
C GLN A 118 4.63 25.48 -22.66
N LEU A 119 4.76 25.75 -21.36
CA LEU A 119 3.85 25.23 -20.33
C LEU A 119 2.41 25.68 -20.60
N GLN A 120 2.20 26.97 -20.88
CA GLN A 120 0.86 27.49 -21.19
C GLN A 120 0.24 26.79 -22.42
N ARG A 121 1.01 26.67 -23.51
CA ARG A 121 0.56 26.00 -24.73
C ARG A 121 0.20 24.54 -24.46
N GLN A 122 1.04 23.79 -23.75
CA GLN A 122 0.79 22.39 -23.42
C GLN A 122 -0.43 22.23 -22.50
N CYS A 123 -0.58 23.08 -21.47
CA CYS A 123 -1.77 23.05 -20.61
C CYS A 123 -3.05 23.34 -21.40
N VAL A 124 -3.07 24.34 -22.29
CA VAL A 124 -4.26 24.61 -23.12
C VAL A 124 -4.57 23.44 -24.03
N GLN A 125 -3.56 22.87 -24.69
CA GLN A 125 -3.73 21.74 -25.61
C GLN A 125 -4.26 20.47 -24.91
N GLN A 126 -3.79 20.19 -23.69
CA GLN A 126 -4.09 18.94 -22.97
C GLN A 126 -5.26 19.07 -22.00
N LEU A 127 -5.44 20.24 -21.38
CA LEU A 127 -6.40 20.47 -20.30
C LEU A 127 -7.55 21.40 -20.71
N GLY A 128 -7.44 22.09 -21.83
CA GLY A 128 -8.37 23.13 -22.27
C GLY A 128 -8.28 24.42 -21.44
N ALA A 129 -7.26 24.58 -20.60
CA ALA A 129 -7.09 25.73 -19.71
C ALA A 129 -5.61 26.04 -19.45
N THR A 130 -5.30 27.31 -19.21
CA THR A 130 -3.97 27.76 -18.78
C THR A 130 -3.67 27.38 -17.32
N PRO A 131 -2.39 27.34 -16.89
CA PRO A 131 -2.03 27.06 -15.49
C PRO A 131 -2.75 27.97 -14.48
N ILE A 132 -2.88 29.27 -14.79
CA ILE A 132 -3.55 30.26 -13.93
C ILE A 132 -5.06 29.97 -13.84
N GLN A 133 -5.69 29.58 -14.96
CA GLN A 133 -7.10 29.19 -14.95
C GLN A 133 -7.34 27.92 -14.13
N VAL A 134 -6.45 26.92 -14.23
CA VAL A 134 -6.52 25.71 -13.40
C VAL A 134 -6.41 26.05 -11.91
N HIS A 135 -5.41 26.84 -11.54
CA HIS A 135 -5.22 27.30 -10.16
C HIS A 135 -6.45 28.08 -9.65
N GLY A 136 -6.98 29.01 -10.45
CA GLY A 136 -8.18 29.77 -10.13
C GLY A 136 -9.40 28.88 -9.91
N THR A 137 -9.65 27.91 -10.79
CA THR A 137 -10.76 26.96 -10.66
C THR A 137 -10.62 26.10 -9.41
N HIS A 138 -9.43 25.58 -9.09
CA HIS A 138 -9.22 24.79 -7.87
C HIS A 138 -9.58 25.58 -6.60
N ARG A 139 -9.18 26.85 -6.54
CA ARG A 139 -9.50 27.74 -5.41
C ARG A 139 -11.00 28.01 -5.28
N LEU A 140 -11.67 28.27 -6.40
CA LEU A 140 -13.12 28.53 -6.40
C LEU A 140 -13.92 27.27 -6.04
N LEU A 141 -13.53 26.10 -6.53
CA LEU A 141 -14.17 24.84 -6.18
C LEU A 141 -13.97 24.49 -4.70
N LEU A 142 -12.77 24.69 -4.15
CA LEU A 142 -12.54 24.52 -2.71
C LEU A 142 -13.40 25.50 -1.89
N ALA A 143 -13.45 26.77 -2.27
CA ALA A 143 -14.29 27.76 -1.60
C ALA A 143 -15.78 27.35 -1.64
N LYS A 144 -16.26 26.89 -2.81
CA LYS A 144 -17.62 26.38 -2.99
C LYS A 144 -17.88 25.15 -2.12
N GLN A 145 -16.88 24.29 -1.93
CA GLN A 145 -16.97 23.15 -1.03
C GLN A 145 -17.17 23.62 0.42
N LEU A 146 -16.26 24.46 0.92
CA LEU A 146 -16.30 24.98 2.28
C LEU A 146 -17.58 25.76 2.57
N LEU A 147 -18.04 26.60 1.62
CA LEU A 147 -19.31 27.35 1.73
C LEU A 147 -20.55 26.47 1.80
N THR A 148 -20.46 25.20 1.44
CA THR A 148 -21.62 24.31 1.45
C THR A 148 -21.49 23.14 2.41
N GLU A 149 -20.29 22.83 2.91
CA GLU A 149 -20.09 21.68 3.80
C GLU A 149 -19.77 22.09 5.23
N THR A 150 -19.21 23.28 5.45
CA THR A 150 -18.77 23.74 6.78
C THR A 150 -19.56 24.95 7.26
N ALA A 151 -19.42 25.32 8.54
CA ALA A 151 -19.96 26.56 9.10
C ALA A 151 -18.95 27.72 9.10
N LEU A 152 -17.79 27.57 8.42
CA LEU A 152 -16.72 28.56 8.48
C LEU A 152 -17.20 29.96 8.04
N PRO A 153 -16.77 31.03 8.73
CA PRO A 153 -16.95 32.39 8.26
C PRO A 153 -16.45 32.57 6.83
N VAL A 154 -17.13 33.43 6.04
CA VAL A 154 -16.75 33.67 4.63
C VAL A 154 -15.29 34.18 4.52
N THR A 155 -14.82 34.93 5.52
CA THR A 155 -13.44 35.38 5.65
C THR A 155 -12.45 34.22 5.76
N GLU A 156 -12.74 33.22 6.60
CA GLU A 156 -11.91 32.02 6.76
C GLU A 156 -11.95 31.13 5.51
N VAL A 157 -13.10 31.03 4.85
CA VAL A 157 -13.18 30.36 3.55
C VAL A 157 -12.29 31.04 2.51
N ALA A 158 -12.30 32.37 2.46
CA ALA A 158 -11.43 33.12 1.55
C ALA A 158 -9.95 32.81 1.82
N LEU A 159 -9.53 32.79 3.10
CA LEU A 159 -8.17 32.42 3.50
C LEU A 159 -7.81 30.98 3.10
N ALA A 160 -8.69 30.02 3.40
CA ALA A 160 -8.50 28.61 3.02
C ALA A 160 -8.37 28.44 1.50
N ALA A 161 -9.14 29.19 0.71
CA ALA A 161 -9.06 29.19 -0.74
C ALA A 161 -7.90 30.05 -1.29
N GLY A 162 -6.97 30.53 -0.46
CA GLY A 162 -5.78 31.27 -0.87
C GLY A 162 -6.04 32.74 -1.25
N PHE A 163 -7.12 33.37 -0.78
CA PHE A 163 -7.36 34.78 -1.02
C PHE A 163 -6.91 35.63 0.17
N ASN A 164 -5.96 36.53 -0.08
CA ASN A 164 -5.49 37.53 0.90
C ASN A 164 -6.38 38.78 0.94
N SER A 165 -7.45 38.84 0.13
CA SER A 165 -8.38 39.97 0.08
C SER A 165 -9.80 39.47 -0.13
N LEU A 166 -10.68 39.79 0.83
CA LEU A 166 -12.09 39.44 0.77
C LEU A 166 -12.79 40.05 -0.45
N ARG A 167 -12.41 41.28 -0.84
CA ARG A 167 -12.94 41.94 -2.04
C ARG A 167 -12.59 41.16 -3.30
N ARG A 168 -11.32 40.75 -3.45
CA ARG A 168 -10.87 39.94 -4.61
C ARG A 168 -11.53 38.57 -4.62
N PHE A 169 -11.70 37.95 -3.45
CA PHE A 169 -12.42 36.70 -3.30
C PHE A 169 -13.88 36.82 -3.78
N ASN A 170 -14.62 37.80 -3.27
CA ASN A 170 -16.02 38.01 -3.65
C ASN A 170 -16.18 38.25 -5.15
N ALA A 171 -15.30 39.05 -5.75
CA ALA A 171 -15.32 39.30 -7.20
C ALA A 171 -15.04 38.02 -8.01
N ALA A 172 -13.98 37.28 -7.66
CA ALA A 172 -13.62 36.03 -8.34
C ALA A 172 -14.70 34.95 -8.18
N PHE A 173 -15.29 34.84 -6.99
CA PHE A 173 -16.35 33.87 -6.70
C PHE A 173 -17.63 34.22 -7.44
N LEU A 174 -18.03 35.50 -7.47
CA LEU A 174 -19.18 35.94 -8.26
C LEU A 174 -18.98 35.65 -9.75
N GLN A 175 -17.80 35.98 -10.29
CA GLN A 175 -17.47 35.74 -11.69
C GLN A 175 -17.49 34.25 -12.05
N GLY A 176 -16.88 33.39 -11.23
CA GLY A 176 -16.75 31.96 -11.55
C GLY A 176 -17.95 31.10 -11.15
N CYS A 177 -18.63 31.41 -10.04
CA CYS A 177 -19.76 30.64 -9.54
C CYS A 177 -21.12 31.23 -9.94
N GLY A 178 -21.15 32.44 -10.51
CA GLY A 178 -22.37 33.14 -10.94
C GLY A 178 -23.23 33.69 -9.81
N MET A 179 -22.72 33.69 -8.57
CA MET A 179 -23.42 34.21 -7.39
C MET A 179 -22.44 34.58 -6.27
N PRO A 180 -22.79 35.50 -5.36
CA PRO A 180 -21.92 35.85 -4.25
C PRO A 180 -21.85 34.72 -3.21
N PRO A 181 -20.74 34.61 -2.44
CA PRO A 181 -20.57 33.59 -1.41
C PRO A 181 -21.71 33.51 -0.38
N SER A 182 -22.26 34.65 0.01
CA SER A 182 -23.37 34.75 0.98
C SER A 182 -24.68 34.17 0.45
N ALA A 183 -24.95 34.31 -0.86
CA ALA A 183 -26.13 33.72 -1.49
C ALA A 183 -26.04 32.18 -1.49
N LEU A 184 -24.86 31.63 -1.81
CA LEU A 184 -24.63 30.19 -1.74
C LEU A 184 -24.79 29.66 -0.30
N ARG A 185 -24.34 30.42 0.71
CA ARG A 185 -24.48 30.06 2.12
C ARG A 185 -25.95 30.00 2.56
N LYS A 186 -26.77 30.99 2.14
CA LYS A 186 -28.20 31.08 2.49
C LYS A 186 -29.05 29.96 1.89
N GLN A 187 -28.60 29.34 0.81
CA GLN A 187 -29.32 28.23 0.15
C GLN A 187 -29.17 26.89 0.89
N ARG A 188 -28.47 26.84 2.04
CA ARG A 188 -28.19 25.61 2.77
C ARG A 188 -29.09 25.47 4.00
N ALA A 189 -29.50 24.23 4.29
CA ALA A 189 -29.97 23.81 5.61
C ALA A 189 -28.87 24.02 6.66
N GLU A 190 -29.25 24.23 7.92
CA GLU A 190 -28.33 24.46 9.03
C GLU A 190 -27.20 23.42 9.05
N VAL A 191 -25.96 23.93 9.09
CA VAL A 191 -24.79 23.11 9.40
C VAL A 191 -24.81 22.96 10.90
N PRO A 192 -24.83 21.74 11.45
CA PRO A 192 -24.62 21.58 12.89
C PRO A 192 -23.33 22.31 13.27
N GLY A 193 -23.40 23.20 14.26
CA GLY A 193 -22.21 23.82 14.85
C GLY A 193 -21.35 22.71 15.44
N GLY A 194 -20.24 22.41 14.79
CA GLY A 194 -19.37 21.28 15.11
C GLY A 194 -18.10 21.30 14.28
N GLU A 195 -17.29 20.24 14.42
CA GLU A 195 -16.03 20.07 13.69
C GLU A 195 -16.20 20.19 12.17
N LEU A 196 -15.19 20.77 11.53
CA LEU A 196 -15.18 20.99 10.10
C LEU A 196 -15.24 19.64 9.37
N THR A 197 -16.34 19.38 8.67
CA THR A 197 -16.52 18.12 7.91
C THR A 197 -16.57 18.40 6.40
N LEU A 198 -15.77 17.65 5.64
CA LEU A 198 -15.70 17.69 4.18
C LEU A 198 -15.95 16.33 3.57
N ARG A 199 -16.62 16.30 2.41
CA ARG A 199 -16.77 15.08 1.61
C ARG A 199 -15.66 14.99 0.58
N LEU A 200 -15.06 13.82 0.47
CA LEU A 200 -13.99 13.52 -0.48
C LEU A 200 -14.50 12.46 -1.45
N GLY A 201 -15.00 12.87 -2.62
CA GLY A 201 -15.45 11.94 -3.65
C GLY A 201 -14.31 11.12 -4.25
N TYR A 202 -14.60 9.87 -4.60
CA TYR A 202 -13.70 8.96 -5.32
C TYR A 202 -14.47 8.16 -6.37
N ARG A 203 -13.78 7.64 -7.39
CA ARG A 203 -14.38 6.70 -8.35
C ARG A 203 -14.46 5.30 -7.71
N PRO A 204 -15.63 4.65 -7.65
CA PRO A 204 -15.74 3.30 -7.14
C PRO A 204 -15.11 2.27 -8.10
N ALA A 205 -14.66 1.10 -7.63
CA ALA A 205 -14.70 0.64 -6.24
C ALA A 205 -13.50 1.13 -5.38
N LEU A 206 -13.68 1.12 -4.06
CA LEU A 206 -12.64 1.29 -3.05
C LEU A 206 -12.74 0.12 -2.06
N ASP A 207 -11.70 -0.70 -1.96
CA ASP A 207 -11.58 -1.75 -0.94
C ASP A 207 -11.09 -1.11 0.38
N LEU A 208 -11.99 -0.35 1.00
CA LEU A 208 -11.72 0.36 2.25
C LEU A 208 -11.32 -0.58 3.40
N PRO A 209 -11.94 -1.77 3.59
CA PRO A 209 -11.49 -2.72 4.59
C PRO A 209 -10.02 -3.14 4.41
N ALA A 210 -9.56 -3.38 3.18
CA ALA A 210 -8.15 -3.68 2.91
C ALA A 210 -7.23 -2.48 3.23
N MET A 211 -7.67 -1.27 2.89
CA MET A 211 -6.96 -0.04 3.21
C MET A 211 -6.80 0.14 4.72
N LEU A 212 -7.89 0.06 5.49
CA LEU A 212 -7.87 0.22 6.95
C LEU A 212 -7.06 -0.90 7.62
N ALA A 213 -7.17 -2.16 7.17
CA ALA A 213 -6.35 -3.25 7.67
C ALA A 213 -4.84 -3.10 7.34
N PHE A 214 -4.51 -2.39 6.24
CA PHE A 214 -3.13 -2.06 5.92
C PHE A 214 -2.58 -0.99 6.88
N LEU A 215 -3.36 0.08 7.11
CA LEU A 215 -3.01 1.20 7.99
C LEU A 215 -2.93 0.75 9.45
N GLN A 216 -3.93 0.01 9.95
CA GLN A 216 -4.00 -0.50 11.32
C GLN A 216 -2.77 -1.30 11.73
N ARG A 217 -2.27 -2.21 10.86
CA ARG A 217 -1.05 -3.00 11.15
C ARG A 217 0.22 -2.15 11.28
N ARG A 218 0.18 -0.88 10.87
CA ARG A 218 1.30 0.05 10.84
C ARG A 218 1.06 1.29 11.70
N ALA A 219 -0.09 1.36 12.39
CA ALA A 219 -0.46 2.50 13.21
C ALA A 219 0.59 2.74 14.29
N ILE A 220 0.97 4.00 14.49
CA ILE A 220 1.81 4.41 15.63
C ILE A 220 0.90 4.81 16.79
N PRO A 221 0.98 4.11 17.95
CA PRO A 221 0.26 4.51 19.16
C PRO A 221 0.56 5.98 19.53
N GLY A 222 -0.47 6.72 19.94
CA GLY A 222 -0.36 8.15 20.25
C GLY A 222 -0.48 9.07 19.03
N ILE A 223 -0.26 8.58 17.80
CA ILE A 223 -0.48 9.35 16.57
C ILE A 223 -1.71 8.87 15.83
N GLU A 224 -1.89 7.55 15.69
CA GLU A 224 -2.89 6.94 14.79
C GLU A 224 -3.76 5.93 15.55
N GLN A 225 -5.07 6.01 15.34
CA GLN A 225 -6.07 5.05 15.78
C GLN A 225 -6.86 4.60 14.55
N VAL A 226 -6.69 3.34 14.17
CA VAL A 226 -7.32 2.78 12.96
C VAL A 226 -8.09 1.52 13.34
N ASP A 227 -9.34 1.47 12.91
CA ASP A 227 -10.21 0.31 13.07
C ASP A 227 -11.10 0.12 11.82
N ALA A 228 -12.18 -0.64 11.95
CA ALA A 228 -13.10 -0.89 10.84
C ALA A 228 -13.97 0.32 10.48
N SER A 229 -14.11 1.30 11.38
CA SER A 229 -14.94 2.50 11.21
C SER A 229 -14.19 3.63 10.50
N GLY A 230 -12.87 3.69 10.63
CA GLY A 230 -12.08 4.74 10.00
C GLY A 230 -10.62 4.82 10.45
N ASP A 231 -10.02 5.95 10.09
CA ASP A 231 -8.66 6.36 10.46
C ASP A 231 -8.74 7.70 11.20
N ARG A 232 -8.28 7.72 12.45
CA ARG A 232 -8.12 8.93 13.25
C ARG A 232 -6.64 9.17 13.47
N ARG A 233 -6.17 10.38 13.22
CA ARG A 233 -4.76 10.72 13.44
C ARG A 233 -4.53 12.13 13.95
N VAL A 234 -3.46 12.26 14.73
CA VAL A 234 -2.86 13.55 15.03
C VAL A 234 -2.13 14.07 13.80
N ILE A 235 -2.33 15.36 13.53
CA ILE A 235 -1.61 16.13 12.55
C ILE A 235 -0.99 17.32 13.26
N ASP A 236 0.26 17.62 12.96
CA ASP A 236 0.95 18.79 13.46
C ASP A 236 1.47 19.57 12.26
N LEU A 237 0.88 20.74 12.03
CA LEU A 237 1.21 21.60 10.91
C LEU A 237 1.57 22.97 11.48
N GLN A 238 2.83 23.35 11.32
CA GLN A 238 3.39 24.61 11.84
C GLN A 238 3.27 24.74 13.37
N GLY A 239 3.46 23.63 14.10
CA GLY A 239 3.48 23.62 15.57
C GLY A 239 2.11 23.64 16.22
N LYS A 240 1.03 23.52 15.44
CA LYS A 240 -0.34 23.42 15.94
C LYS A 240 -0.88 22.02 15.67
N ALA A 241 -1.06 21.26 16.74
CA ALA A 241 -1.67 19.94 16.66
C ALA A 241 -3.19 20.04 16.44
N SER A 242 -3.71 19.08 15.67
CA SER A 242 -5.13 18.87 15.43
C SER A 242 -5.39 17.39 15.19
N VAL A 243 -6.63 16.94 15.36
CA VAL A 243 -7.04 15.58 15.00
C VAL A 243 -7.83 15.64 13.71
N ILE A 244 -7.55 14.69 12.82
CA ILE A 244 -8.46 14.38 11.71
C ILE A 244 -9.09 13.01 11.93
N ASP A 245 -10.30 12.86 11.42
CA ASP A 245 -11.06 11.61 11.40
C ASP A 245 -11.56 11.37 9.97
N VAL A 246 -11.25 10.20 9.43
CA VAL A 246 -11.64 9.79 8.08
C VAL A 246 -12.49 8.53 8.16
N SER A 247 -13.71 8.62 7.67
CA SER A 247 -14.69 7.53 7.66
C SER A 247 -15.41 7.42 6.31
N ALA A 248 -16.11 6.31 6.07
CA ALA A 248 -16.92 6.16 4.85
C ALA A 248 -18.23 6.94 4.94
N ALA A 249 -18.63 7.61 3.86
CA ALA A 249 -19.99 8.14 3.77
C ALA A 249 -20.98 6.99 3.55
N PRO A 250 -22.11 6.94 4.28
CA PRO A 250 -23.13 5.93 4.03
C PRO A 250 -23.71 6.12 2.63
N GLN A 251 -23.70 5.05 1.82
CA GLN A 251 -24.38 4.94 0.52
C GLN A 251 -23.83 5.85 -0.60
N ARG A 252 -22.66 6.47 -0.43
CA ARG A 252 -22.00 7.30 -1.46
C ARG A 252 -20.55 6.90 -1.63
N ALA A 253 -20.03 7.05 -2.86
CA ALA A 253 -18.61 6.87 -3.17
C ALA A 253 -17.77 8.07 -2.70
N GLU A 254 -17.85 8.35 -1.39
CA GLU A 254 -17.25 9.51 -0.73
C GLU A 254 -16.65 9.07 0.62
N LEU A 255 -15.52 9.66 1.01
CA LEU A 255 -15.04 9.62 2.40
C LEU A 255 -15.46 10.91 3.11
N LEU A 256 -15.77 10.82 4.39
CA LEU A 256 -15.99 11.96 5.27
C LEU A 256 -14.67 12.28 5.97
N LEU A 257 -14.19 13.50 5.81
CA LEU A 257 -13.02 14.03 6.51
C LEU A 257 -13.49 15.07 7.52
N ARG A 258 -13.39 14.74 8.81
CA ARG A 258 -13.53 15.70 9.90
C ARG A 258 -12.17 16.24 10.28
N ILE A 259 -12.08 17.55 10.48
CA ILE A 259 -10.88 18.27 10.88
C ILE A 259 -11.21 19.01 12.17
N GLY A 260 -10.41 18.78 13.21
CA GLY A 260 -10.45 19.55 14.44
C GLY A 260 -10.04 21.01 14.23
N ALA A 261 -9.84 21.75 15.32
CA ALA A 261 -9.42 23.15 15.23
C ALA A 261 -8.09 23.26 14.47
N THR A 262 -8.05 24.07 13.41
CA THR A 262 -6.86 24.29 12.56
C THR A 262 -6.88 25.70 11.98
N ASP A 263 -5.74 26.18 11.48
CA ASP A 263 -5.72 27.40 10.66
C ASP A 263 -6.41 27.10 9.32
N PRO A 264 -7.40 27.90 8.88
CA PRO A 264 -8.06 27.71 7.59
C PRO A 264 -7.09 27.56 6.40
N ARG A 265 -5.93 28.24 6.42
CA ARG A 265 -4.89 28.14 5.37
C ARG A 265 -4.31 26.73 5.23
N GLN A 266 -4.44 25.90 6.27
CA GLN A 266 -3.93 24.52 6.28
C GLN A 266 -4.95 23.51 5.74
N ILE A 267 -6.24 23.87 5.60
CA ILE A 267 -7.28 22.96 5.10
C ILE A 267 -6.92 22.35 3.72
N PRO A 268 -6.45 23.11 2.71
CA PRO A 268 -6.13 22.54 1.39
C PRO A 268 -5.07 21.43 1.46
N GLN A 269 -4.02 21.63 2.26
CA GLN A 269 -2.96 20.64 2.39
C GLN A 269 -3.41 19.41 3.17
N ILE A 270 -4.29 19.55 4.17
CA ILE A 270 -4.88 18.42 4.90
C ILE A 270 -5.72 17.57 3.95
N VAL A 271 -6.65 18.20 3.21
CA VAL A 271 -7.49 17.53 2.21
C VAL A 271 -6.60 16.77 1.22
N ARG A 272 -5.57 17.40 0.67
CA ARG A 272 -4.65 16.78 -0.29
C ARG A 272 -3.91 15.58 0.29
N ARG A 273 -3.39 15.68 1.53
CA ARG A 273 -2.70 14.58 2.21
C ARG A 273 -3.64 13.39 2.43
N VAL A 274 -4.89 13.63 2.84
CA VAL A 274 -5.89 12.57 3.00
C VAL A 274 -6.25 11.92 1.66
N ARG A 275 -6.46 12.72 0.60
CA ARG A 275 -6.71 12.18 -0.74
C ARG A 275 -5.58 11.26 -1.22
N ARG A 276 -4.32 11.62 -0.94
CA ARG A 276 -3.13 10.79 -1.25
C ARG A 276 -3.00 9.56 -0.35
N LEU A 277 -3.28 9.70 0.95
CA LEU A 277 -3.24 8.60 1.92
C LEU A 277 -4.17 7.45 1.51
N PHE A 278 -5.38 7.80 1.06
CA PHE A 278 -6.38 6.83 0.60
C PHE A 278 -6.39 6.60 -0.93
N ASP A 279 -5.49 7.27 -1.66
CA ASP A 279 -5.35 7.16 -3.12
C ASP A 279 -6.69 7.38 -3.87
N LEU A 280 -7.46 8.38 -3.45
CA LEU A 280 -8.85 8.61 -3.90
C LEU A 280 -8.96 9.00 -5.37
N ASP A 281 -7.88 9.55 -5.92
CA ASP A 281 -7.82 10.09 -7.27
C ASP A 281 -7.37 9.07 -8.33
N ALA A 282 -7.04 7.83 -7.93
CA ALA A 282 -6.63 6.78 -8.85
C ALA A 282 -7.72 6.45 -9.89
N ASP A 283 -7.30 6.26 -11.14
CA ASP A 283 -8.14 5.77 -12.22
C ASP A 283 -7.97 4.25 -12.34
N LEU A 284 -8.73 3.51 -11.54
CA LEU A 284 -8.67 2.05 -11.54
C LEU A 284 -9.11 1.45 -12.89
N GLN A 285 -9.91 2.15 -13.69
CA GLN A 285 -10.28 1.64 -15.02
C GLN A 285 -9.07 1.63 -15.95
N ALA A 286 -8.31 2.74 -15.99
CA ALA A 286 -7.08 2.81 -16.76
C ALA A 286 -6.01 1.83 -16.23
N VAL A 287 -5.88 1.72 -14.90
CA VAL A 287 -4.96 0.76 -14.27
C VAL A 287 -5.33 -0.67 -14.62
N HIS A 288 -6.59 -1.08 -14.46
CA HIS A 288 -7.04 -2.42 -14.80
C HIS A 288 -6.89 -2.73 -16.28
N ALA A 289 -7.23 -1.79 -17.18
CA ALA A 289 -7.07 -1.98 -18.62
C ALA A 289 -5.60 -2.24 -18.99
N THR A 290 -4.66 -1.63 -18.28
CA THR A 290 -3.22 -1.82 -18.48
C THR A 290 -2.72 -3.16 -17.91
N LEU A 291 -3.30 -3.62 -16.79
CA LEU A 291 -2.80 -4.76 -16.03
C LEU A 291 -3.50 -6.09 -16.32
N ALA A 292 -4.79 -6.06 -16.66
CA ALA A 292 -5.60 -7.25 -16.93
C ALA A 292 -5.10 -8.14 -18.09
N PRO A 293 -4.30 -7.66 -19.07
CA PRO A 293 -3.69 -8.56 -20.06
C PRO A 293 -2.70 -9.57 -19.48
N ASP A 294 -2.26 -9.41 -18.23
CA ASP A 294 -1.43 -10.38 -17.50
C ASP A 294 -2.33 -11.31 -16.66
N PRO A 295 -2.25 -12.65 -16.81
CA PRO A 295 -3.16 -13.57 -16.12
C PRO A 295 -3.10 -13.52 -14.58
N LEU A 296 -1.91 -13.31 -14.01
CA LEU A 296 -1.74 -13.22 -12.56
C LEU A 296 -2.39 -11.96 -12.02
N LEU A 297 -2.16 -10.84 -12.70
CA LEU A 297 -2.73 -9.54 -12.31
C LEU A 297 -4.23 -9.50 -12.57
N ALA A 298 -4.73 -10.15 -13.63
CA ALA A 298 -6.16 -10.29 -13.90
C ALA A 298 -6.89 -11.00 -12.75
N GLU A 299 -6.34 -12.11 -12.25
CA GLU A 299 -6.90 -12.83 -11.10
C GLU A 299 -6.85 -11.98 -9.82
N ALA A 300 -5.77 -11.24 -9.59
CA ALA A 300 -5.67 -10.31 -8.46
C ALA A 300 -6.71 -9.18 -8.53
N ILE A 301 -6.92 -8.59 -9.72
CA ILE A 301 -7.93 -7.56 -9.98
C ILE A 301 -9.32 -8.12 -9.76
N ALA A 302 -9.62 -9.32 -10.26
CA ALA A 302 -10.93 -9.96 -10.07
C ALA A 302 -11.25 -10.20 -8.59
N ARG A 303 -10.24 -10.60 -7.79
CA ARG A 303 -10.41 -10.79 -6.34
C ARG A 303 -10.62 -9.48 -5.58
N ARG A 304 -9.94 -8.39 -5.97
CA ARG A 304 -9.95 -7.10 -5.26
C ARG A 304 -10.01 -5.91 -6.24
N PRO A 305 -11.15 -5.68 -6.91
CA PRO A 305 -11.27 -4.64 -7.94
C PRO A 305 -11.24 -3.22 -7.37
N GLY A 306 -11.32 -3.04 -6.04
CA GLY A 306 -11.20 -1.75 -5.38
C GLY A 306 -9.84 -1.50 -4.73
N LEU A 307 -8.85 -2.38 -4.91
CA LEU A 307 -7.56 -2.27 -4.24
C LEU A 307 -6.83 -0.99 -4.67
N ARG A 308 -6.32 -0.25 -3.68
CA ARG A 308 -5.57 1.00 -3.87
C ARG A 308 -4.14 0.87 -3.36
N VAL A 309 -3.31 1.86 -3.65
CA VAL A 309 -1.97 1.98 -3.06
C VAL A 309 -2.06 2.92 -1.85
N PRO A 310 -2.09 2.41 -0.59
CA PRO A 310 -2.04 3.26 0.59
C PRO A 310 -0.86 4.26 0.53
N GLY A 311 -1.15 5.54 0.69
CA GLY A 311 -0.12 6.57 0.77
C GLY A 311 0.51 6.65 2.17
N GLY A 312 1.10 7.80 2.47
CA GLY A 312 1.46 8.21 3.82
C GLY A 312 1.16 9.69 4.04
N TRP A 313 1.08 10.10 5.30
CA TRP A 313 0.74 11.48 5.66
C TRP A 313 1.80 12.50 5.26
N ASP A 314 3.06 12.15 5.52
CA ASP A 314 4.22 12.98 5.23
C ASP A 314 5.36 12.13 4.66
N GLY A 315 6.09 12.65 3.68
CA GLY A 315 7.14 11.87 3.04
C GLY A 315 8.36 11.62 3.92
N PHE A 316 8.68 12.51 4.86
CA PHE A 316 9.73 12.27 5.85
C PHE A 316 9.31 11.14 6.79
N GLU A 317 8.09 11.20 7.31
CA GLU A 317 7.50 10.14 8.15
C GLU A 317 7.55 8.77 7.44
N VAL A 318 7.13 8.72 6.17
CA VAL A 318 7.19 7.50 5.35
C VAL A 318 8.62 7.00 5.20
N ALA A 319 9.59 7.89 4.95
CA ALA A 319 10.99 7.52 4.77
C ALA A 319 11.61 6.97 6.07
N VAL A 320 11.34 7.60 7.21
CA VAL A 320 11.77 7.10 8.53
C VAL A 320 11.17 5.72 8.80
N ARG A 321 9.86 5.54 8.59
CA ARG A 321 9.18 4.24 8.74
C ARG A 321 9.80 3.17 7.82
N ALA A 322 10.16 3.54 6.59
CA ALA A 322 10.80 2.62 5.63
C ALA A 322 12.19 2.16 6.11
N VAL A 323 13.00 3.07 6.66
CA VAL A 323 14.32 2.75 7.24
C VAL A 323 14.17 1.89 8.50
N LEU A 324 13.23 2.24 9.40
CA LEU A 324 12.96 1.45 10.60
C LEU A 324 12.55 0.01 10.26
N GLY A 325 11.75 -0.17 9.21
CA GLY A 325 11.27 -1.47 8.74
C GLY A 325 12.25 -2.31 7.94
N GLN A 326 13.47 -1.82 7.66
CA GLN A 326 14.46 -2.60 6.91
C GLN A 326 14.78 -3.93 7.63
N GLN A 327 14.66 -5.03 6.88
CA GLN A 327 15.04 -6.39 7.30
C GLN A 327 14.32 -6.92 8.57
N ILE A 328 13.19 -6.33 8.95
CA ILE A 328 12.39 -6.78 10.11
C ILE A 328 10.91 -6.90 9.74
N SER A 329 10.10 -7.46 10.65
CA SER A 329 8.65 -7.56 10.45
C SER A 329 7.97 -6.19 10.55
N VAL A 330 6.77 -6.09 9.98
CA VAL A 330 5.92 -4.88 10.11
C VAL A 330 5.64 -4.55 11.58
N ALA A 331 5.33 -5.55 12.40
CA ALA A 331 5.10 -5.36 13.83
C ALA A 331 6.35 -4.82 14.54
N GLY A 332 7.54 -5.36 14.22
CA GLY A 332 8.80 -4.84 14.77
C GLY A 332 9.09 -3.40 14.34
N ALA A 333 8.78 -3.06 13.09
CA ALA A 333 8.91 -1.69 12.59
C ALA A 333 7.97 -0.72 13.32
N ALA A 334 6.71 -1.12 13.54
CA ALA A 334 5.75 -0.34 14.30
C ALA A 334 6.19 -0.13 15.76
N THR A 335 6.76 -1.14 16.41
CA THR A 335 7.33 -1.00 17.76
C THR A 335 8.49 0.01 17.80
N LEU A 336 9.39 -0.02 16.82
CA LEU A 336 10.49 0.95 16.76
C LEU A 336 9.98 2.38 16.47
N ALA A 337 8.96 2.50 15.62
CA ALA A 337 8.33 3.79 15.33
C ALA A 337 7.64 4.38 16.58
N ALA A 338 6.93 3.56 17.36
CA ALA A 338 6.34 3.96 18.64
C ALA A 338 7.41 4.51 19.59
N ARG A 339 8.51 3.78 19.82
CA ARG A 339 9.61 4.24 20.68
C ARG A 339 10.25 5.54 20.20
N LEU A 340 10.41 5.69 18.89
CA LEU A 340 10.95 6.90 18.28
C LEU A 340 10.04 8.10 18.56
N VAL A 341 8.73 7.93 18.41
CA VAL A 341 7.73 8.97 18.71
C VAL A 341 7.65 9.26 20.20
N ASP A 342 7.65 8.24 21.06
CA ASP A 342 7.60 8.42 22.52
C ASP A 342 8.79 9.23 23.04
N ARG A 343 9.97 9.04 22.43
CA ARG A 343 11.22 9.67 22.90
C ARG A 343 11.55 11.00 22.22
N HIS A 344 11.20 11.16 20.95
CA HIS A 344 11.62 12.31 20.14
C HIS A 344 10.44 13.07 19.50
N GLY A 345 9.21 12.57 19.62
CA GLY A 345 8.02 13.21 19.07
C GLY A 345 7.51 14.34 19.97
N GLY A 346 6.64 15.18 19.41
CA GLY A 346 5.93 16.19 20.20
C GLY A 346 4.85 15.54 21.07
N HIS A 347 4.56 16.14 22.23
CA HIS A 347 3.48 15.73 23.12
C HIS A 347 2.50 16.89 23.32
N HIS A 348 1.21 16.61 23.17
CA HIS A 348 0.15 17.59 23.15
C HIS A 348 -0.87 17.27 24.23
N ALA A 349 -0.84 18.02 25.33
CA ALA A 349 -1.66 17.72 26.52
C ALA A 349 -3.17 17.89 26.29
N ASP A 350 -3.57 18.78 25.38
CA ASP A 350 -4.98 19.12 25.12
C ASP A 350 -5.67 18.21 24.08
N MET A 351 -5.10 17.03 23.83
CA MET A 351 -5.54 16.13 22.77
C MET A 351 -6.28 14.89 23.31
N PRO A 352 -7.11 14.23 22.49
CA PRO A 352 -7.84 13.04 22.92
C PRO A 352 -6.92 11.91 23.40
N PRO A 353 -7.36 11.09 24.37
CA PRO A 353 -6.56 9.97 24.87
C PRO A 353 -6.08 9.03 23.75
N GLY A 354 -4.78 8.75 23.74
CA GLY A 354 -4.12 7.91 22.73
C GLY A 354 -3.96 8.57 21.35
N LEU A 355 -4.20 9.88 21.24
CA LEU A 355 -3.95 10.74 20.09
C LEU A 355 -3.25 12.04 20.55
N ASP A 356 -2.18 11.91 21.32
CA ASP A 356 -1.46 12.98 22.03
C ASP A 356 -0.05 13.24 21.49
N ARG A 357 0.37 12.56 20.42
CA ARG A 357 1.74 12.60 19.91
C ARG A 357 1.82 13.18 18.50
N SER A 358 2.89 13.92 18.21
CA SER A 358 3.28 14.26 16.84
C SER A 358 4.59 13.58 16.43
N PHE A 359 4.71 13.26 15.14
CA PHE A 359 5.91 12.63 14.61
C PHE A 359 7.10 13.61 14.68
N PRO A 360 8.32 13.16 15.01
CA PRO A 360 9.48 14.04 15.10
C PRO A 360 9.77 14.76 13.77
N THR A 361 10.18 16.01 13.86
CA THR A 361 10.65 16.80 12.72
C THR A 361 12.03 16.33 12.24
N PRO A 362 12.43 16.65 11.00
CA PRO A 362 13.80 16.41 10.52
C PRO A 362 14.86 16.99 11.46
N ASP A 363 14.69 18.23 11.91
CA ASP A 363 15.65 18.90 12.81
C ASP A 363 15.79 18.16 14.15
N GLN A 364 14.68 17.68 14.72
CA GLN A 364 14.72 16.91 15.97
C GLN A 364 15.45 15.57 15.84
N LEU A 365 15.45 14.95 14.66
CA LEU A 365 16.10 13.64 14.45
C LEU A 365 17.52 13.72 13.92
N ALA A 366 17.95 14.85 13.35
CA ALA A 366 19.28 15.00 12.74
C ALA A 366 20.41 14.67 13.72
N ASP A 367 20.30 15.14 14.97
CA ASP A 367 21.31 14.96 16.02
C ASP A 367 20.85 14.07 17.19
N ALA A 368 19.70 13.41 17.05
CA ALA A 368 19.14 12.59 18.12
C ALA A 368 20.01 11.36 18.46
N PRO A 369 20.07 10.93 19.74
CA PRO A 369 20.74 9.71 20.17
C PRO A 369 19.89 8.46 19.87
N LEU A 370 19.70 8.16 18.58
CA LEU A 370 18.79 7.12 18.09
C LEU A 370 19.19 5.69 18.47
N GLU A 371 20.45 5.46 18.83
CA GLU A 371 20.93 4.18 19.33
C GLU A 371 20.19 3.72 20.60
N GLN A 372 19.70 4.67 21.41
CA GLN A 372 18.93 4.42 22.63
C GLN A 372 17.56 3.76 22.35
N LEU A 373 17.10 3.77 21.10
CA LEU A 373 15.85 3.13 20.66
C LEU A 373 16.00 1.60 20.45
N GLY A 374 17.21 1.07 20.59
CA GLY A 374 17.54 -0.33 20.28
C GLY A 374 17.84 -0.56 18.79
N LEU A 375 18.24 0.50 18.07
CA LEU A 375 18.62 0.44 16.66
C LEU A 375 20.10 0.07 16.51
N PRO A 376 20.48 -0.75 15.51
CA PRO A 376 21.88 -0.88 15.13
C PRO A 376 22.49 0.48 14.77
N ARG A 377 23.76 0.70 15.12
CA ARG A 377 24.48 1.97 14.84
C ARG A 377 24.36 2.40 13.38
N ALA A 378 24.47 1.47 12.44
CA ALA A 378 24.32 1.75 11.01
C ALA A 378 22.92 2.32 10.67
N ARG A 379 21.86 1.78 11.26
CA ARG A 379 20.48 2.23 11.02
C ARG A 379 20.20 3.58 11.68
N ALA A 380 20.74 3.80 12.88
CA ALA A 380 20.70 5.11 13.54
C ALA A 380 21.40 6.18 12.68
N ALA A 381 22.59 5.87 12.14
CA ALA A 381 23.31 6.76 11.22
C ALA A 381 22.51 7.05 9.93
N THR A 382 21.86 6.04 9.33
CA THR A 382 20.98 6.24 8.17
C THR A 382 19.82 7.18 8.47
N LEU A 383 19.18 7.05 9.65
CA LEU A 383 18.10 7.96 10.04
C LEU A 383 18.58 9.40 10.24
N ARG A 384 19.74 9.60 10.89
CA ARG A 384 20.34 10.94 11.04
C ARG A 384 20.69 11.57 9.69
N ALA A 385 21.26 10.78 8.77
CA ALA A 385 21.58 11.25 7.42
C ALA A 385 20.32 11.63 6.63
N LEU A 386 19.27 10.81 6.72
CA LEU A 386 17.96 11.11 6.13
C LEU A 386 17.35 12.38 6.70
N ALA A 387 17.36 12.52 8.03
CA ALA A 387 16.84 13.69 8.73
C ALA A 387 17.60 14.97 8.37
N SER A 388 18.93 14.91 8.34
CA SER A 388 19.79 16.03 7.94
C SER A 388 19.54 16.45 6.49
N ALA A 389 19.45 15.49 5.56
CA ALA A 389 19.16 15.78 4.16
C ALA A 389 17.79 16.43 3.96
N CYS A 390 16.78 16.01 4.74
CA CYS A 390 15.46 16.64 4.73
C CYS A 390 15.47 18.04 5.33
N ALA A 391 16.12 18.25 6.48
CA ALA A 391 16.24 19.54 7.15
C ALA A 391 16.95 20.58 6.27
N GLN A 392 17.98 20.15 5.54
CA GLN A 392 18.74 20.99 4.61
C GLN A 392 18.06 21.16 3.23
N GLY A 393 16.89 20.56 3.02
CA GLY A 393 16.15 20.62 1.75
C GLY A 393 16.77 19.83 0.59
N GLN A 394 17.82 19.02 0.85
CA GLN A 394 18.49 18.18 -0.15
C GLN A 394 17.63 16.99 -0.58
N LEU A 395 16.77 16.50 0.32
CA LEU A 395 15.77 15.49 0.03
C LEU A 395 14.39 15.99 0.42
N HIS A 396 13.48 16.11 -0.55
CA HIS A 396 12.10 16.54 -0.30
C HIS A 396 11.11 15.67 -1.06
N SER A 397 9.96 15.42 -0.45
CA SER A 397 8.83 14.69 -1.05
C SER A 397 7.84 15.62 -1.76
N GLY A 398 8.33 16.77 -2.24
CA GLY A 398 7.51 17.79 -2.89
C GLY A 398 6.84 17.28 -4.16
N ALA A 399 5.63 17.79 -4.44
CA ALA A 399 4.94 17.51 -5.69
C ALA A 399 5.80 17.88 -6.91
N GLY A 400 5.70 17.08 -7.97
CA GLY A 400 6.44 17.32 -9.20
C GLY A 400 7.88 16.80 -9.22
N GLN A 401 8.34 16.09 -8.19
CA GLN A 401 9.59 15.30 -8.23
C GLN A 401 9.54 14.28 -9.38
N ARG A 402 10.64 14.17 -10.15
CA ARG A 402 10.80 13.08 -11.13
C ARG A 402 11.33 11.85 -10.42
N LEU A 403 10.80 10.68 -10.75
CA LEU A 403 11.21 9.43 -10.12
C LEU A 403 12.74 9.21 -10.20
N PRO A 404 13.42 9.34 -11.34
CA PRO A 404 14.88 9.11 -11.40
C PRO A 404 15.68 10.02 -10.46
N ASN A 405 15.31 11.31 -10.40
CA ASN A 405 15.98 12.28 -9.54
C ASN A 405 15.77 11.96 -8.06
N PHE A 406 14.54 11.62 -7.69
CA PHE A 406 14.22 11.24 -6.32
C PHE A 406 14.95 9.95 -5.89
N ILE A 407 14.97 8.93 -6.75
CA ILE A 407 15.71 7.69 -6.47
C ILE A 407 17.20 7.98 -6.31
N ALA A 408 17.80 8.77 -7.22
CA ALA A 408 19.21 9.13 -7.14
C ALA A 408 19.54 9.84 -5.81
N ALA A 409 18.76 10.85 -5.43
CA ALA A 409 18.93 11.58 -4.18
C ALA A 409 18.79 10.66 -2.94
N CYS A 410 17.78 9.77 -2.92
CA CYS A 410 17.64 8.79 -1.84
C CYS A 410 18.83 7.84 -1.76
N THR A 411 19.28 7.28 -2.89
CA THR A 411 20.35 6.27 -2.90
C THR A 411 21.75 6.83 -2.66
N ALA A 412 21.91 8.15 -2.73
CA ALA A 412 23.14 8.83 -2.30
C ALA A 412 23.29 8.81 -0.77
N LEU A 413 22.22 8.59 -0.01
CA LEU A 413 22.26 8.55 1.45
C LEU A 413 22.74 7.17 1.96
N PRO A 414 23.60 7.14 2.99
CA PRO A 414 24.15 5.91 3.52
C PRO A 414 23.06 5.01 4.10
N GLY A 415 23.01 3.76 3.64
CA GLY A 415 22.04 2.74 4.08
C GLY A 415 20.66 2.81 3.43
N ILE A 416 20.46 3.70 2.44
CA ILE A 416 19.24 3.74 1.63
C ILE A 416 19.53 3.11 0.26
N GLY A 417 18.99 1.92 0.03
CA GLY A 417 19.08 1.23 -1.25
C GLY A 417 17.90 1.53 -2.18
N PRO A 418 17.95 1.04 -3.45
CA PRO A 418 16.87 1.21 -4.43
C PRO A 418 15.50 0.73 -3.94
N TRP A 419 15.44 -0.34 -3.15
CA TRP A 419 14.18 -0.82 -2.56
C TRP A 419 13.53 0.25 -1.68
N THR A 420 14.29 0.83 -0.73
CA THR A 420 13.77 1.87 0.17
C THR A 420 13.36 3.11 -0.62
N ALA A 421 14.19 3.55 -1.57
CA ALA A 421 13.90 4.70 -2.41
C ALA A 421 12.59 4.55 -3.21
N HIS A 422 12.39 3.40 -3.87
CA HIS A 422 11.15 3.12 -4.59
C HIS A 422 9.95 2.92 -3.66
N TYR A 423 10.14 2.32 -2.49
CA TYR A 423 9.07 2.20 -1.49
C TYR A 423 8.59 3.58 -1.03
N VAL A 424 9.50 4.51 -0.75
CA VAL A 424 9.16 5.89 -0.38
C VAL A 424 8.51 6.62 -1.55
N ALA A 425 9.02 6.48 -2.78
CA ALA A 425 8.39 7.10 -3.95
C ALA A 425 6.95 6.60 -4.18
N MET A 426 6.70 5.31 -3.99
CA MET A 426 5.37 4.72 -4.10
C MET A 426 4.41 5.26 -3.03
N ARG A 427 4.85 5.33 -1.76
CA ARG A 427 3.97 5.67 -0.62
C ARG A 427 3.85 7.17 -0.36
N ALA A 428 4.94 7.93 -0.49
CA ALA A 428 4.97 9.36 -0.19
C ALA A 428 4.64 10.24 -1.40
N LEU A 429 5.16 9.89 -2.59
CA LEU A 429 4.93 10.67 -3.81
C LEU A 429 3.71 10.16 -4.60
N SER A 430 3.11 9.04 -4.19
CA SER A 430 2.07 8.32 -4.94
C SER A 430 2.52 8.09 -6.40
N HIS A 431 3.80 7.78 -6.61
CA HIS A 431 4.35 7.65 -7.96
C HIS A 431 3.95 6.28 -8.55
N PRO A 432 3.17 6.24 -9.64
CA PRO A 432 2.60 4.99 -10.16
C PRO A 432 3.66 4.01 -10.67
N ASP A 433 4.77 4.52 -11.21
CA ASP A 433 5.87 3.69 -11.72
C ASP A 433 6.93 3.33 -10.67
N ALA A 434 6.75 3.71 -9.40
CA ALA A 434 7.70 3.34 -8.35
C ALA A 434 7.56 1.85 -8.02
N PHE A 435 8.62 1.07 -8.28
CA PHE A 435 8.57 -0.38 -8.15
C PHE A 435 9.73 -0.93 -7.31
N PRO A 436 9.50 -1.30 -6.03
CA PRO A 436 10.53 -1.80 -5.13
C PRO A 436 10.90 -3.26 -5.43
N ALA A 437 11.56 -3.51 -6.57
CA ALA A 437 11.86 -4.87 -7.08
C ALA A 437 12.70 -5.76 -6.14
N GLY A 438 13.41 -5.16 -5.19
CA GLY A 438 14.15 -5.89 -4.16
C GLY A 438 13.27 -6.47 -3.05
N ASP A 439 11.96 -6.30 -3.12
CA ASP A 439 11.04 -6.74 -2.07
C ASP A 439 10.93 -8.26 -2.03
N LEU A 440 11.13 -8.83 -0.83
CA LEU A 440 11.15 -10.28 -0.65
C LEU A 440 9.82 -10.93 -1.03
N ILE A 441 8.69 -10.30 -0.69
CA ILE A 441 7.36 -10.85 -1.01
C ILE A 441 7.12 -10.77 -2.51
N LEU A 442 7.49 -9.65 -3.16
CA LEU A 442 7.40 -9.55 -4.61
C LEU A 442 8.26 -10.61 -5.31
N GLN A 443 9.49 -10.85 -4.84
CA GLN A 443 10.35 -11.88 -5.41
C GLN A 443 9.77 -13.29 -5.23
N GLN A 444 9.22 -13.58 -4.06
CA GLN A 444 8.54 -14.85 -3.79
C GLN A 444 7.31 -15.06 -4.68
N VAL A 445 6.49 -14.01 -4.86
CA VAL A 445 5.28 -14.07 -5.70
C VAL A 445 5.64 -14.17 -7.18
N LEU A 446 6.67 -13.46 -7.65
CA LEU A 446 7.08 -13.50 -9.05
C LEU A 446 7.81 -14.80 -9.42
N GLY A 447 8.36 -15.52 -8.44
CA GLY A 447 9.15 -16.73 -8.70
C GLY A 447 10.36 -16.43 -9.58
N ALA A 448 11.04 -15.29 -9.35
CA ALA A 448 12.21 -14.90 -10.13
C ALA A 448 13.48 -15.63 -9.60
N PRO A 449 14.23 -16.36 -10.45
CA PRO A 449 15.49 -17.02 -10.07
C PRO A 449 16.61 -16.05 -9.66
N GLU A 450 16.58 -14.84 -10.22
CA GLU A 450 17.56 -13.79 -9.99
C GLU A 450 16.95 -12.61 -9.24
N ARG A 451 17.78 -11.94 -8.41
CA ARG A 451 17.40 -10.68 -7.77
C ARG A 451 17.12 -9.64 -8.86
N LEU A 452 15.85 -9.27 -9.00
CA LEU A 452 15.41 -8.20 -9.91
C LEU A 452 16.13 -6.88 -9.55
N SER A 453 17.12 -6.48 -10.35
CA SER A 453 17.83 -5.22 -10.19
C SER A 453 17.06 -4.06 -10.86
N ALA A 454 17.24 -2.84 -10.36
CA ALA A 454 16.61 -1.64 -10.93
C ALA A 454 17.12 -1.30 -12.35
N ARG A 455 18.28 -1.81 -12.76
CA ARG A 455 18.91 -1.49 -14.06
C ARG A 455 18.25 -2.15 -15.27
N HIS A 456 17.46 -3.22 -15.10
CA HIS A 456 16.78 -3.89 -16.22
C HIS A 456 15.58 -3.13 -16.82
N ARG A 457 15.31 -1.87 -16.40
CA ARG A 457 14.07 -1.16 -16.76
C ARG A 457 14.23 0.24 -17.37
N CYS A 458 15.45 0.73 -17.60
CA CYS A 458 15.63 2.13 -18.03
C CYS A 458 15.23 2.41 -19.49
N ALA A 459 14.82 1.42 -20.29
CA ALA A 459 14.50 1.61 -21.71
C ALA A 459 12.99 1.59 -22.07
N CYS A 460 12.07 1.25 -21.16
CA CYS A 460 10.64 1.13 -21.52
C CYS A 460 9.73 1.54 -20.35
N ALA A 461 8.88 2.54 -20.58
CA ALA A 461 7.91 3.05 -19.61
C ALA A 461 6.83 2.02 -19.24
N GLY A 462 6.51 1.96 -17.95
CA GLY A 462 5.22 1.47 -17.44
C GLY A 462 5.10 0.01 -17.01
N VAL A 463 4.08 -0.22 -16.18
CA VAL A 463 3.59 -1.48 -15.62
C VAL A 463 3.29 -2.57 -16.69
N ALA A 464 3.27 -2.18 -17.97
CA ALA A 464 3.24 -3.07 -19.13
C ALA A 464 4.45 -4.05 -19.23
N THR A 465 5.49 -3.88 -18.42
CA THR A 465 6.69 -4.74 -18.45
C THR A 465 6.49 -6.10 -17.79
N VAL A 466 5.56 -6.25 -16.83
CA VAL A 466 5.20 -7.59 -16.32
C VAL A 466 4.57 -8.42 -17.45
N ALA A 467 3.65 -7.81 -18.21
CA ALA A 467 3.01 -8.43 -19.36
C ALA A 467 3.93 -8.64 -20.59
N ARG A 468 5.05 -7.91 -20.70
CA ARG A 468 6.04 -8.04 -21.79
C ARG A 468 7.19 -8.99 -21.46
N LEU A 469 7.62 -9.07 -20.20
CA LEU A 469 8.60 -10.08 -19.76
C LEU A 469 8.03 -11.51 -19.89
N CYS A 470 6.71 -11.69 -19.81
CA CYS A 470 6.06 -12.97 -20.12
C CYS A 470 5.94 -13.25 -21.63
N ARG A 471 6.20 -12.29 -22.53
CA ARG A 471 5.98 -12.44 -23.99
C ARG A 471 7.25 -12.36 -24.86
N ALA A 472 8.39 -11.95 -24.33
CA ALA A 472 9.63 -11.82 -25.09
C ALA A 472 10.64 -12.91 -24.73
N ALA A 473 10.32 -14.16 -25.06
CA ALA A 473 11.33 -15.17 -25.31
C ALA A 473 11.06 -15.74 -26.72
N PRO A 474 11.73 -15.25 -27.77
CA PRO A 474 11.66 -15.91 -29.06
C PRO A 474 12.35 -17.28 -28.96
N VAL A 475 11.64 -18.29 -29.43
CA VAL A 475 12.19 -19.60 -29.76
C VAL A 475 13.15 -19.37 -30.93
N ALA A 476 14.46 -19.33 -30.65
CA ALA A 476 15.49 -19.36 -31.67
C ALA A 476 16.55 -20.39 -31.27
N SER A 477 16.72 -21.33 -32.19
CA SER A 477 17.56 -22.50 -32.20
C SER A 477 19.05 -22.21 -32.00
N GLY A 478 19.68 -23.07 -31.18
CA GLY A 478 21.05 -23.55 -31.37
C GLY A 478 22.19 -22.57 -31.06
N GLN A 479 22.69 -22.60 -29.81
CA GLN A 479 24.09 -22.88 -29.50
C GLN A 479 24.29 -22.98 -27.99
N ARG A 480 25.05 -24.01 -27.57
CA ARG A 480 25.30 -24.35 -26.17
C ARG A 480 26.16 -23.28 -25.50
N LEU A 481 25.70 -22.73 -24.38
CA LEU A 481 26.55 -22.15 -23.36
C LEU A 481 26.17 -22.77 -22.01
N GLN A 482 27.18 -23.31 -21.35
CA GLN A 482 27.08 -24.18 -20.18
C GLN A 482 26.84 -23.37 -18.89
N GLY A 483 25.90 -23.86 -18.07
CA GLY A 483 25.91 -23.75 -16.61
C GLY A 483 25.23 -22.52 -15.99
N HIS A 484 23.93 -22.63 -15.66
CA HIS A 484 23.24 -22.17 -14.42
C HIS A 484 21.83 -22.83 -14.39
N PRO A 485 21.29 -23.25 -13.23
CA PRO A 485 20.14 -24.17 -13.14
C PRO A 485 18.80 -23.48 -13.45
N ARG A 486 17.95 -24.14 -14.24
CA ARG A 486 16.55 -23.77 -14.50
C ARG A 486 15.76 -23.88 -13.19
N MET A 487 14.91 -22.90 -12.85
CA MET A 487 13.90 -23.13 -11.81
C MET A 487 12.80 -24.02 -12.37
N SER A 488 12.62 -25.16 -11.75
CA SER A 488 11.73 -26.24 -12.18
C SER A 488 10.32 -26.06 -11.61
N THR A 489 9.35 -26.61 -12.33
CA THR A 489 7.95 -26.64 -11.88
C THR A 489 7.82 -27.58 -10.68
N LEU A 490 7.17 -27.10 -9.61
CA LEU A 490 6.86 -27.94 -8.45
C LEU A 490 5.63 -28.80 -8.72
N HIS A 491 5.81 -30.11 -8.52
CA HIS A 491 4.74 -31.10 -8.49
C HIS A 491 4.32 -31.32 -7.05
N TYR A 492 3.03 -31.57 -6.80
CA TYR A 492 2.55 -31.84 -5.44
C TYR A 492 1.51 -32.95 -5.39
N ASP A 493 1.36 -33.50 -4.19
CA ASP A 493 0.26 -34.39 -3.83
C ASP A 493 -0.29 -34.06 -2.43
N THR A 494 -1.52 -34.47 -2.16
CA THR A 494 -2.15 -34.42 -0.83
C THR A 494 -2.78 -35.76 -0.51
N PHE A 495 -2.37 -36.37 0.60
CA PHE A 495 -2.75 -37.73 0.97
C PHE A 495 -3.14 -37.82 2.46
N PRO A 496 -4.04 -38.75 2.82
CA PRO A 496 -4.39 -39.01 4.21
C PRO A 496 -3.20 -39.63 4.96
N SER A 497 -3.06 -39.32 6.25
CA SER A 497 -2.05 -39.91 7.13
C SER A 497 -2.57 -40.05 8.57
N PRO A 498 -1.91 -40.83 9.45
CA PRO A 498 -2.31 -40.99 10.85
C PRO A 498 -2.40 -39.68 11.67
N ILE A 499 -1.80 -38.59 11.18
CA ILE A 499 -1.82 -37.28 11.83
C ILE A 499 -2.66 -36.24 11.07
N GLY A 500 -3.57 -36.71 10.21
CA GLY A 500 -4.38 -35.88 9.31
C GLY A 500 -3.79 -35.79 7.91
N ALA A 501 -4.47 -35.08 7.01
CA ALA A 501 -4.01 -34.93 5.63
C ALA A 501 -2.67 -34.16 5.57
N LEU A 502 -1.73 -34.68 4.77
CA LEU A 502 -0.44 -34.06 4.48
C LEU A 502 -0.34 -33.72 3.00
N SER A 503 0.28 -32.60 2.69
CA SER A 503 0.67 -32.25 1.32
C SER A 503 2.19 -32.21 1.19
N VAL A 504 2.72 -32.73 0.09
CA VAL A 504 4.14 -32.68 -0.25
C VAL A 504 4.31 -32.01 -1.60
N ALA A 505 5.30 -31.13 -1.74
CA ALA A 505 5.68 -30.53 -3.02
C ALA A 505 7.18 -30.62 -3.27
N ALA A 506 7.55 -31.01 -4.49
CA ALA A 506 8.92 -31.25 -4.92
C ALA A 506 9.12 -30.94 -6.41
N ASP A 507 10.36 -30.67 -6.79
CA ASP A 507 10.83 -30.61 -8.18
C ASP A 507 12.03 -31.57 -8.35
N ASP A 508 12.77 -31.46 -9.45
CA ASP A 508 13.96 -32.26 -9.73
C ASP A 508 15.16 -31.98 -8.80
N THR A 509 15.14 -30.87 -8.04
CA THR A 509 16.20 -30.49 -7.10
C THR A 509 15.97 -31.01 -5.69
N GLY A 510 14.72 -31.26 -5.31
CA GLY A 510 14.37 -31.86 -4.02
C GLY A 510 12.95 -31.56 -3.54
N VAL A 511 12.67 -31.98 -2.31
CA VAL A 511 11.44 -31.65 -1.60
C VAL A 511 11.55 -30.24 -1.02
N HIS A 512 10.56 -29.40 -1.34
CA HIS A 512 10.51 -27.99 -0.92
C HIS A 512 9.55 -27.75 0.23
N HIS A 513 8.41 -28.46 0.25
CA HIS A 513 7.36 -28.26 1.24
C HIS A 513 6.73 -29.56 1.73
N ILE A 514 6.46 -29.60 3.04
CA ILE A 514 5.58 -30.57 3.70
C ILE A 514 4.58 -29.77 4.54
N LEU A 515 3.29 -29.93 4.27
CA LEU A 515 2.23 -29.11 4.85
C LEU A 515 1.19 -29.99 5.55
N PHE A 516 0.71 -29.54 6.71
CA PHE A 516 -0.45 -30.11 7.39
C PHE A 516 -1.76 -29.59 6.76
N ALA A 517 -2.90 -30.18 7.12
CA ALA A 517 -4.22 -29.66 6.71
C ALA A 517 -4.43 -28.18 7.09
N GLN A 518 -3.88 -27.76 8.23
CA GLN A 518 -3.87 -26.37 8.68
C GLN A 518 -2.44 -25.99 9.09
N ASN A 519 -1.87 -24.98 8.45
CA ASN A 519 -0.51 -24.51 8.75
C ASN A 519 -0.54 -23.10 9.30
N ARG A 520 0.29 -22.83 10.30
CA ARG A 520 0.55 -21.47 10.78
C ARG A 520 1.24 -20.59 9.71
N TYR A 521 2.05 -21.21 8.85
CA TYR A 521 2.71 -20.57 7.72
C TYR A 521 2.49 -21.45 6.49
N ASP A 522 1.62 -21.02 5.58
CA ASP A 522 1.32 -21.76 4.34
C ASP A 522 2.36 -21.46 3.25
N ALA A 523 2.46 -22.34 2.25
CA ALA A 523 3.41 -22.18 1.16
C ALA A 523 2.98 -21.09 0.17
N ILE A 524 3.88 -20.14 -0.08
CA ILE A 524 3.65 -19.06 -1.03
C ILE A 524 3.69 -19.65 -2.44
N GLY A 525 2.65 -19.37 -3.24
CA GLY A 525 2.58 -19.84 -4.63
C GLY A 525 2.04 -21.26 -4.80
N ARG A 526 1.46 -21.87 -3.76
CA ARG A 526 0.82 -23.21 -3.80
C ARG A 526 -0.15 -23.40 -4.97
N ALA A 527 -0.83 -22.34 -5.40
CA ALA A 527 -1.75 -22.37 -6.55
C ALA A 527 -1.08 -22.66 -7.91
N ARG A 528 0.25 -22.54 -8.01
CA ARG A 528 1.03 -22.84 -9.23
C ARG A 528 1.62 -24.24 -9.25
N TRP A 529 1.51 -24.97 -8.15
CA TRP A 529 2.00 -26.34 -8.12
C TRP A 529 1.10 -27.19 -9.00
N LEU A 530 1.70 -28.08 -9.78
CA LEU A 530 0.96 -29.02 -10.60
C LEU A 530 0.64 -30.24 -9.74
N HIS A 531 -0.64 -30.59 -9.64
CA HIS A 531 -1.01 -31.83 -8.98
C HIS A 531 -0.52 -32.98 -9.84
N ASP A 532 0.41 -33.76 -9.30
CA ASP A 532 1.02 -34.91 -9.96
C ASP A 532 1.51 -35.87 -8.87
N PRO A 533 0.65 -36.81 -8.46
CA PRO A 533 0.97 -37.77 -7.41
C PRO A 533 2.01 -38.82 -7.83
N ASP A 534 2.34 -38.89 -9.12
CA ASP A 534 3.29 -39.86 -9.69
C ASP A 534 4.66 -39.24 -9.98
N ALA A 535 4.80 -37.93 -9.83
CA ALA A 535 6.09 -37.25 -9.88
C ALA A 535 7.09 -37.94 -8.93
N PRO A 536 8.28 -38.36 -9.40
CA PRO A 536 9.14 -39.30 -8.67
C PRO A 536 9.45 -38.91 -7.22
N LEU A 537 9.80 -37.65 -6.98
CA LEU A 537 10.14 -37.16 -5.64
C LEU A 537 8.91 -36.88 -4.76
N VAL A 538 7.76 -36.55 -5.36
CA VAL A 538 6.49 -36.43 -4.63
C VAL A 538 6.05 -37.81 -4.12
N ARG A 539 6.08 -38.83 -4.98
CA ARG A 539 5.78 -40.21 -4.63
C ARG A 539 6.74 -40.74 -3.56
N ALA A 540 8.05 -40.59 -3.76
CA ALA A 540 9.06 -41.07 -2.81
C ALA A 540 8.90 -40.41 -1.43
N ALA A 541 8.62 -39.11 -1.39
CA ALA A 541 8.40 -38.39 -0.14
C ALA A 541 7.08 -38.80 0.55
N ARG A 542 6.00 -39.03 -0.21
CA ARG A 542 4.74 -39.57 0.32
C ARG A 542 4.94 -40.94 0.97
N GLU A 543 5.56 -41.87 0.25
CA GLU A 543 5.84 -43.24 0.73
C GLU A 543 6.68 -43.21 2.02
N GLN A 544 7.78 -42.45 1.99
CA GLN A 544 8.66 -42.30 3.14
C GLN A 544 8.00 -41.62 4.35
N LEU A 545 7.11 -40.64 4.14
CA LEU A 545 6.35 -40.02 5.23
C LEU A 545 5.33 -40.99 5.82
N LEU A 546 4.64 -41.77 4.99
CA LEU A 546 3.70 -42.79 5.46
C LEU A 546 4.42 -43.90 6.22
N ASP A 547 5.52 -44.43 5.70
CA ASP A 547 6.33 -45.44 6.39
C ASP A 547 6.81 -44.94 7.76
N TYR A 548 7.24 -43.67 7.82
CA TYR A 548 7.64 -43.04 9.08
C TYR A 548 6.46 -42.97 10.07
N LEU A 549 5.30 -42.52 9.63
CA LEU A 549 4.10 -42.37 10.48
C LEU A 549 3.50 -43.70 10.91
N HIS A 550 3.81 -44.81 10.23
CA HIS A 550 3.47 -46.17 10.65
C HIS A 550 4.58 -46.85 11.46
N GLY A 551 5.67 -46.14 11.79
CA GLY A 551 6.77 -46.66 12.59
C GLY A 551 7.74 -47.57 11.83
N GLY A 552 7.64 -47.65 10.50
CA GLY A 552 8.50 -48.48 9.65
C GLY A 552 9.90 -47.91 9.41
N ARG A 553 10.16 -46.64 9.79
CA ARG A 553 11.48 -46.00 9.63
C ARG A 553 11.74 -44.83 10.58
N GLY A 554 13.03 -44.55 10.82
CA GLY A 554 13.48 -43.47 11.70
C GLY A 554 14.29 -42.33 11.02
N SER A 555 14.58 -42.44 9.73
CA SER A 555 15.36 -41.47 8.96
C SER A 555 14.75 -41.29 7.56
N PHE A 556 15.08 -40.20 6.87
CA PHE A 556 14.60 -39.91 5.51
C PHE A 556 15.75 -39.89 4.51
N ASP A 557 15.53 -40.48 3.34
CA ASP A 557 16.46 -40.48 2.21
C ASP A 557 15.79 -39.70 1.07
N LEU A 558 15.77 -38.38 1.23
CA LEU A 558 15.12 -37.44 0.32
C LEU A 558 16.08 -36.28 0.03
N PRO A 559 16.30 -35.89 -1.23
CA PRO A 559 16.94 -34.62 -1.54
C PRO A 559 16.06 -33.49 -1.01
N LEU A 560 16.62 -32.61 -0.18
CA LEU A 560 15.89 -31.50 0.43
C LEU A 560 16.36 -30.17 -0.16
N ALA A 561 15.41 -29.34 -0.59
CA ALA A 561 15.68 -28.04 -1.18
C ALA A 561 14.94 -26.89 -0.44
N PRO A 562 15.05 -26.77 0.90
CA PRO A 562 14.33 -25.72 1.61
C PRO A 562 14.85 -24.33 1.22
N ILE A 563 13.93 -23.37 1.02
CA ILE A 563 14.26 -21.99 0.70
C ILE A 563 14.13 -21.12 1.96
N GLY A 564 15.22 -20.46 2.36
CA GLY A 564 15.25 -19.59 3.54
C GLY A 564 16.47 -18.70 3.60
N THR A 565 16.51 -17.80 4.59
CA THR A 565 17.71 -17.01 4.88
C THR A 565 18.88 -17.91 5.28
N PRO A 566 20.16 -17.47 5.12
CA PRO A 566 21.32 -18.26 5.55
C PRO A 566 21.22 -18.75 7.01
N PHE A 567 20.65 -17.91 7.89
CA PHE A 567 20.42 -18.28 9.28
C PHE A 567 19.34 -19.37 9.42
N GLN A 568 18.22 -19.27 8.71
CA GLN A 568 17.20 -20.31 8.70
C GLN A 568 17.73 -21.63 8.17
N LEU A 569 18.44 -21.61 7.04
CA LEU A 569 19.07 -22.80 6.46
C LEU A 569 20.05 -23.44 7.45
N SER A 570 20.83 -22.63 8.19
CA SER A 570 21.69 -23.13 9.25
C SER A 570 20.90 -23.81 10.36
N VAL A 571 19.84 -23.18 10.88
CA VAL A 571 18.98 -23.77 11.93
C VAL A 571 18.35 -25.07 11.46
N TRP A 572 17.82 -25.10 10.24
CA TRP A 572 17.16 -26.25 9.64
C TRP A 572 18.10 -27.43 9.39
N ARG A 573 19.33 -27.18 8.94
CA ARG A 573 20.38 -28.21 8.86
C ARG A 573 20.73 -28.75 10.24
N THR A 574 20.79 -27.90 11.26
CA THR A 574 21.02 -28.35 12.64
C THR A 574 19.84 -29.15 13.19
N LEU A 575 18.58 -28.86 12.81
CA LEU A 575 17.43 -29.70 13.19
C LEU A 575 17.59 -31.14 12.71
N ALA A 576 18.11 -31.35 11.49
CA ALA A 576 18.36 -32.69 10.94
C ALA A 576 19.38 -33.50 11.75
N GLN A 577 20.17 -32.85 12.62
CA GLN A 577 21.15 -33.51 13.48
C GLN A 577 20.54 -34.06 14.77
N ILE A 578 19.30 -33.69 15.12
CA ILE A 578 18.62 -34.20 16.32
C ILE A 578 18.19 -35.64 16.03
N PRO A 579 18.76 -36.67 16.70
CA PRO A 579 18.46 -38.06 16.39
C PRO A 579 17.01 -38.44 16.66
N PHE A 580 16.52 -39.49 15.98
CA PHE A 580 15.21 -40.09 16.26
C PHE A 580 15.11 -40.51 17.74
N GLY A 581 14.01 -40.16 18.40
CA GLY A 581 13.77 -40.45 19.82
C GLY A 581 14.48 -39.49 20.79
N GLN A 582 15.25 -38.52 20.28
CA GLN A 582 15.89 -37.50 21.11
C GLN A 582 15.20 -36.14 20.98
N THR A 583 15.27 -35.35 22.05
CA THR A 583 14.74 -33.99 22.06
C THR A 583 15.78 -33.01 22.53
N TRP A 584 15.78 -31.82 21.93
CA TRP A 584 16.63 -30.70 22.33
C TRP A 584 15.77 -29.53 22.82
N SER A 585 16.31 -28.74 23.72
CA SER A 585 15.75 -27.43 24.05
C SER A 585 16.12 -26.38 23.00
N TYR A 586 15.36 -25.28 22.95
CA TYR A 586 15.73 -24.13 22.12
C TYR A 586 17.13 -23.57 22.44
N ALA A 587 17.58 -23.68 23.69
CA ALA A 587 18.92 -23.27 24.09
C ALA A 587 20.00 -24.22 23.53
N GLN A 588 19.77 -25.53 23.61
CA GLN A 588 20.67 -26.53 23.00
C GLN A 588 20.75 -26.37 21.48
N LEU A 589 19.61 -26.13 20.82
CA LEU A 589 19.59 -25.85 19.40
C LEU A 589 20.37 -24.56 19.06
N ALA A 590 20.22 -23.51 19.88
CA ALA A 590 20.96 -22.27 19.69
C ALA A 590 22.47 -22.44 19.89
N GLN A 591 22.88 -23.26 20.84
CA GLN A 591 24.27 -23.63 21.06
C GLN A 591 24.83 -24.41 19.86
N ALA A 592 24.11 -25.41 19.36
CA ALA A 592 24.52 -26.23 18.21
C ALA A 592 24.60 -25.43 16.89
N VAL A 593 23.80 -24.37 16.74
CA VAL A 593 23.90 -23.41 15.61
C VAL A 593 25.09 -22.44 15.77
N GLY A 594 25.81 -22.48 16.91
CA GLY A 594 26.94 -21.57 17.20
C GLY A 594 26.51 -20.19 17.71
N LYS A 595 25.26 -20.03 18.18
CA LYS A 595 24.72 -18.78 18.72
C LYS A 595 23.96 -18.98 20.05
N PRO A 596 24.64 -19.28 21.17
CA PRO A 596 23.99 -19.65 22.44
C PRO A 596 22.98 -18.62 22.98
N ALA A 597 23.19 -17.32 22.73
CA ALA A 597 22.29 -16.25 23.18
C ALA A 597 21.04 -16.06 22.29
N ALA A 598 20.89 -16.84 21.20
CA ALA A 598 19.89 -16.59 20.15
C ALA A 598 18.64 -17.50 20.23
N SER A 599 18.30 -18.08 21.38
CA SER A 599 17.18 -19.03 21.53
C SER A 599 15.85 -18.54 20.96
N ARG A 600 15.53 -17.24 21.10
CA ARG A 600 14.31 -16.65 20.50
C ARG A 600 14.35 -16.61 18.97
N ALA A 601 15.50 -16.24 18.40
CA ALA A 601 15.67 -16.16 16.94
C ALA A 601 15.67 -17.57 16.31
N VAL A 602 16.29 -18.54 16.99
CA VAL A 602 16.26 -19.95 16.61
C VAL A 602 14.83 -20.50 16.68
N GLY A 603 14.06 -20.17 17.73
CA GLY A 603 12.66 -20.55 17.83
C GLY A 603 11.81 -19.98 16.68
N ALA A 604 12.04 -18.72 16.30
CA ALA A 604 11.36 -18.11 15.17
C ALA A 604 11.74 -18.72 13.80
N ALA A 605 12.97 -19.24 13.65
CA ALA A 605 13.43 -19.97 12.47
C ALA A 605 12.87 -21.41 12.44
N ASN A 606 12.88 -22.10 13.58
CA ASN A 606 12.27 -23.43 13.77
C ASN A 606 10.78 -23.42 13.40
N GLY A 607 10.04 -22.40 13.85
CA GLY A 607 8.63 -22.25 13.53
C GLY A 607 8.33 -21.96 12.05
N ARG A 608 9.34 -21.60 11.25
CA ARG A 608 9.24 -21.35 9.80
C ARG A 608 9.78 -22.51 8.96
N ASN A 609 10.07 -23.65 9.56
CA ASN A 609 10.55 -24.83 8.85
C ASN A 609 9.53 -25.26 7.76
N PRO A 610 9.91 -25.24 6.46
CA PRO A 610 9.02 -25.63 5.38
C PRO A 610 8.88 -27.15 5.21
N LEU A 611 9.73 -27.94 5.88
CA LEU A 611 9.79 -29.41 5.80
C LEU A 611 9.64 -30.02 7.20
N PRO A 612 8.52 -29.79 7.92
CA PRO A 612 8.27 -30.45 9.20
C PRO A 612 8.34 -31.98 9.05
N ILE A 613 8.61 -32.69 10.17
CA ILE A 613 8.83 -34.14 10.24
C ILE A 613 10.20 -34.55 9.67
N VAL A 614 10.48 -34.20 8.41
CA VAL A 614 11.76 -34.53 7.74
C VAL A 614 12.91 -33.69 8.30
N LEU A 615 12.68 -32.39 8.47
CA LEU A 615 13.48 -31.55 9.35
C LEU A 615 12.74 -31.49 10.69
N PRO A 616 13.19 -32.21 11.74
CA PRO A 616 12.33 -32.62 12.84
C PRO A 616 12.13 -31.51 13.88
N CYS A 617 11.39 -30.46 13.52
CA CYS A 617 11.08 -29.34 14.41
C CYS A 617 10.21 -29.73 15.63
N HIS A 618 9.53 -30.88 15.59
CA HIS A 618 8.80 -31.47 16.73
C HIS A 618 9.74 -31.97 17.84
N ARG A 619 11.01 -32.29 17.55
CA ARG A 619 12.01 -32.70 18.54
C ARG A 619 12.53 -31.55 19.40
N VAL A 620 12.18 -30.31 19.09
CA VAL A 620 12.58 -29.12 19.87
C VAL A 620 11.52 -28.79 20.91
N ILE A 621 11.84 -28.90 22.20
CA ILE A 621 10.90 -28.70 23.32
C ILE A 621 11.39 -27.62 24.31
N GLY A 622 10.58 -27.27 25.31
CA GLY A 622 11.01 -26.40 26.40
C GLY A 622 12.09 -27.06 27.25
N ALA A 623 12.98 -26.27 27.86
CA ALA A 623 14.04 -26.81 28.74
C ALA A 623 13.50 -27.58 29.96
N ASN A 624 12.25 -27.29 30.36
CA ASN A 624 11.51 -27.99 31.40
C ASN A 624 10.74 -29.23 30.89
N GLY A 625 10.93 -29.63 29.62
CA GLY A 625 10.19 -30.72 28.99
C GLY A 625 8.83 -30.34 28.42
N ALA A 626 8.39 -29.08 28.56
CA ALA A 626 7.08 -28.65 28.07
C ALA A 626 7.02 -28.60 26.54
N LEU A 627 5.92 -29.10 25.97
CA LEU A 627 5.63 -28.95 24.55
C LEU A 627 5.19 -27.51 24.27
N THR A 628 5.85 -26.87 23.32
CA THR A 628 5.53 -25.50 22.88
C THR A 628 5.44 -25.47 21.36
N GLY A 629 4.50 -24.68 20.85
CA GLY A 629 4.28 -24.28 19.45
C GLY A 629 4.73 -25.26 18.35
N PHE A 630 3.78 -25.77 17.57
CA PHE A 630 4.07 -26.64 16.42
C PHE A 630 3.18 -26.30 15.22
N GLY A 631 3.73 -26.46 14.01
CA GLY A 631 3.03 -26.11 12.76
C GLY A 631 1.71 -26.87 12.57
N GLY A 632 1.68 -28.16 12.95
CA GLY A 632 0.48 -29.01 12.95
C GLY A 632 -0.28 -29.03 14.28
N GLY A 633 0.05 -28.14 15.23
CA GLY A 633 -0.56 -28.13 16.57
C GLY A 633 0.12 -29.05 17.59
N LEU A 634 -0.14 -28.79 18.88
CA LEU A 634 0.46 -29.57 19.97
C LEU A 634 0.07 -31.05 19.98
N PRO A 635 -1.17 -31.46 19.65
CA PRO A 635 -1.53 -32.88 19.56
C PRO A 635 -0.67 -33.65 18.55
N THR A 636 -0.47 -33.10 17.35
CA THR A 636 0.40 -33.72 16.33
C THR A 636 1.85 -33.80 16.77
N LYS A 637 2.37 -32.76 17.45
CA LYS A 637 3.73 -32.79 18.01
C LYS A 637 3.89 -33.90 19.05
N GLN A 638 2.90 -34.06 19.92
CA GLN A 638 2.91 -35.12 20.93
C GLN A 638 2.85 -36.51 20.28
N ALA A 639 1.98 -36.71 19.29
CA ALA A 639 1.87 -37.97 18.56
C ALA A 639 3.18 -38.35 17.85
N LEU A 640 3.83 -37.38 17.18
CA LEU A 640 5.13 -37.60 16.54
C LEU A 640 6.22 -37.96 17.55
N LEU A 641 6.25 -37.30 18.71
CA LEU A 641 7.21 -37.62 19.77
C LEU A 641 6.95 -39.01 20.37
N GLN A 642 5.69 -39.37 20.62
CA GLN A 642 5.31 -40.70 21.13
C GLN A 642 5.66 -41.82 20.14
N LEU A 643 5.45 -41.58 18.84
CA LEU A 643 5.89 -42.48 17.77
C LEU A 643 7.40 -42.71 17.81
N GLU A 644 8.17 -41.69 18.20
CA GLU A 644 9.62 -41.80 18.40
C GLU A 644 10.04 -42.40 19.76
N GLY A 645 9.09 -42.84 20.58
CA GLY A 645 9.36 -43.41 21.90
C GLY A 645 9.57 -42.38 23.02
N TRP A 646 9.28 -41.10 22.79
CA TRP A 646 9.32 -40.07 23.84
C TRP A 646 8.14 -40.22 24.79
N SER A 647 8.42 -40.19 26.10
CA SER A 647 7.40 -40.19 27.17
C SER A 647 7.45 -38.89 27.97
N PRO A 648 6.31 -38.25 28.29
CA PRO A 648 6.27 -37.09 29.16
C PRO A 648 6.75 -37.45 30.56
N ARG A 649 7.54 -36.58 31.20
CA ARG A 649 7.80 -36.70 32.64
C ARG A 649 6.55 -36.27 33.41
N GLY A 650 5.65 -37.22 33.67
CA GLY A 650 4.45 -37.07 34.51
C GLY A 650 3.14 -36.79 33.76
N GLY A 651 2.25 -37.78 33.72
CA GLY A 651 0.79 -37.60 33.58
C GLY A 651 0.13 -37.89 32.21
N ALA A 652 -0.66 -38.98 32.20
CA ALA A 652 -1.67 -39.45 31.23
C ALA A 652 -1.23 -39.88 29.81
N ARG A 653 -1.44 -41.18 29.52
CA ARG A 653 -1.55 -41.71 28.14
C ARG A 653 -2.72 -40.98 27.46
N ALA A 654 -2.54 -40.58 26.21
CA ALA A 654 -3.62 -40.03 25.40
C ALA A 654 -4.66 -41.13 25.15
N ASP A 655 -5.93 -40.81 25.39
CA ASP A 655 -7.06 -41.64 24.97
C ASP A 655 -7.03 -41.84 23.45
N ASP A 656 -7.47 -43.02 23.05
CA ASP A 656 -7.37 -43.58 21.71
C ASP A 656 -8.13 -42.72 20.68
N LEU A 657 -7.38 -41.86 19.96
CA LEU A 657 -7.89 -40.99 18.89
C LEU A 657 -8.37 -41.77 17.65
N PHE A 658 -8.32 -43.11 17.66
CA PHE A 658 -8.62 -43.98 16.52
C PHE A 658 -9.97 -44.69 16.58
N ALA A 659 -10.88 -44.34 17.49
CA ALA A 659 -12.25 -44.86 17.42
C ALA A 659 -13.02 -44.18 16.26
N PRO A 660 -13.53 -44.92 15.26
CA PRO A 660 -14.31 -44.34 14.17
C PRO A 660 -15.66 -43.83 14.69
N ALA A 661 -16.00 -42.58 14.35
CA ALA A 661 -17.30 -41.99 14.66
C ALA A 661 -18.42 -42.68 13.85
N SER A 662 -19.18 -43.56 14.50
CA SER A 662 -20.35 -44.20 13.90
C SER A 662 -21.58 -43.28 13.98
N ALA A 663 -22.06 -42.89 12.79
CA ALA A 663 -23.45 -42.69 12.35
C ALA A 663 -24.53 -42.20 13.35
N LEU A 664 -25.11 -41.04 13.00
CA LEU A 664 -26.54 -40.71 13.02
C LEU A 664 -27.47 -41.73 13.70
N ARG A 665 -28.07 -41.36 14.84
CA ARG A 665 -29.45 -41.73 15.15
C ARG A 665 -30.21 -40.54 15.72
N THR A 666 -31.30 -40.27 15.02
CA THR A 666 -32.50 -39.52 15.40
C THR A 666 -32.97 -39.83 16.82
N GLY A 667 -33.34 -38.77 17.53
CA GLY A 667 -34.11 -38.73 18.77
C GLY A 667 -34.46 -37.29 19.07
#